data_AF-A0A397CZK4-F1
#
_entry.id   AF-A0A397CZK4-F1
#
_cell.length_a   1.000
_cell.length_b   1.000
_cell.length_c   1.000
_cell.angle_alpha   90.00
_cell.angle_beta   90.00
_cell.angle_gamma   90.00
#
_symmetry.space_group_name_H-M   'P 1'
#
loop_
_entity.id
_entity.type
_entity.pdbx_description
1 polymer ?
#
loop_
_entity_poly.entity_id
_entity_poly.type
_entity_poly.pdbx_seq_one_letter_code
_entity_poly.pdbx_strand_id
1 'polypeptide(L)'
;MKVSWHPTFASFRTCGGLLVVPALIVAEAYETLRDQLKFRPTSEHHPLSEADDNPWNQFFADDTLVREINTDLDRLYPQGQETFFQERKDYMDMLRNVLFVWCKQHPTLAYRQGMHDLVAVVLYACVDGIDGNDDDRIEFLEHDTYILFQRIMVWMKPLYAIQTIAPIASDDDATPSTDAVDDNTTLFPLPTDRGAAVPLEERPLFRASNGPDNADSFPSPTAQSPLQLLCHVVQYELLAKHDPQLARHLQNVQVLPETYCLRWLRLLLAREFPFDQTLRVWDAMFASSLSSSDPTTLELLPYMCVAVLVHFSAALRDCDNTGCLQLLMRPSSVGLPAQSIVDSALLMHNPMIETDHDDMDVVRFDDGSPLGIVLTNAQSPYDFRLAVKEVSGRALESGRVFVGDLVESINGVKMYQISTDEIKKHIALLPRPLYVSFLHVTDSIPPDEHAAPPLHQTSSASSSALSPPPAFVLPDDTPLPSFLDGEQCYAHVETSMHQPVFHAASGSCAAHFVPGRLFLTNYRCLFQGGGGSSSGIGTMWEIPILSVAAILVGDATPLDFNPLAAAASSQNHPRHHHHTLTLVCKDTQQVQFAFRDSQEFTRTHKCLSVLAFPASLTDAFCFFYRPHTLPSDVVAPFDIRADYQRIGLLHGRFRCIDQAYLLCDTYPRFVMVPADMSDVKLQAAAAFRSSQRLPVVCWQHPTNHAVIARSSQPLVGLKSARCAEDEQLVAALLCGGGSSSLLFPSAHRYIIMDARGQLAAAGNKAMGKGTESTANYRGAKLVHMNMENIHAIRNAFSSISAAFDPTDATDSASFLHKIDHSGWLKHVRLVLKASWDLADYVHNSGVSVLTHCSDGWDRTAQMVSLAELMLDPFYRTLEGFAVLVEKEWCSFGHQFGLRCGHARSDVSNDQRSPIFLLWLDCIHQLLRQFETEFEFSSTLLLFLADHVYSCKYGNFMFDCEKARVDCFDKYAATNVWCDVQSKRDTFANPRFSPERTVLAPSTAWKNIVLWKAYFARFDPTFVPPVECVQFYS
;
A
#
# COMPACT_ATOMS: atom_id res chain seq x y z
N MET A 1 17.19 -44.50 16.19
CA MET A 1 18.35 -44.75 15.31
C MET A 1 19.44 -43.75 15.66
N LYS A 2 20.69 -44.19 15.82
CA LYS A 2 21.85 -43.28 15.91
C LYS A 2 21.94 -42.55 14.57
N VAL A 3 21.54 -41.28 14.52
CA VAL A 3 21.60 -40.48 13.29
C VAL A 3 23.07 -40.15 13.04
N SER A 4 23.61 -40.73 11.98
CA SER A 4 24.92 -40.39 11.43
C SER A 4 24.87 -38.98 10.86
N TRP A 5 25.76 -38.12 11.35
CA TRP A 5 25.98 -36.75 10.88
C TRP A 5 26.26 -36.71 9.37
N HIS A 6 25.60 -35.81 8.62
CA HIS A 6 26.01 -35.45 7.27
C HIS A 6 27.19 -34.45 7.36
N PRO A 7 28.28 -34.60 6.59
CA PRO A 7 29.59 -34.09 7.00
C PRO A 7 29.94 -32.73 6.39
N THR A 8 29.34 -31.61 6.84
CA THR A 8 29.67 -30.28 6.29
C THR A 8 30.43 -29.35 7.25
N PHE A 9 30.07 -29.26 8.54
CA PHE A 9 31.01 -28.77 9.56
C PHE A 9 32.17 -29.76 9.73
N ALA A 10 31.91 -31.06 9.57
CA ALA A 10 32.96 -32.07 9.51
C ALA A 10 33.83 -31.94 8.24
N SER A 11 33.28 -31.40 7.14
CA SER A 11 34.07 -30.97 5.97
C SER A 11 34.86 -29.69 6.27
N PHE A 12 34.43 -28.77 7.14
CA PHE A 12 35.32 -27.74 7.66
C PHE A 12 36.40 -28.30 8.61
N ARG A 13 36.11 -29.41 9.32
CA ARG A 13 37.10 -30.21 10.06
C ARG A 13 38.09 -30.97 9.15
N THR A 14 37.76 -31.23 7.88
CA THR A 14 38.56 -32.10 6.97
C THR A 14 38.97 -31.51 5.62
N CYS A 15 38.41 -30.38 5.19
CA CYS A 15 38.89 -29.58 4.06
C CYS A 15 40.09 -28.73 4.50
N GLY A 16 41.14 -29.45 4.89
CA GLY A 16 42.51 -29.11 4.61
C GLY A 16 42.74 -29.14 3.09
N GLY A 17 42.14 -28.18 2.39
CA GLY A 17 42.30 -27.98 0.96
C GLY A 17 43.15 -26.77 0.60
N LEU A 18 43.97 -26.23 1.54
CA LEU A 18 45.03 -25.24 1.25
C LEU A 18 46.02 -24.95 2.39
N LEU A 19 46.01 -25.71 3.50
CA LEU A 19 47.04 -25.63 4.53
C LEU A 19 47.60 -27.03 4.80
N VAL A 20 48.48 -27.50 3.91
CA VAL A 20 49.63 -28.30 4.34
C VAL A 20 50.71 -27.31 4.73
N VAL A 21 50.48 -26.61 5.84
CA VAL A 21 51.51 -25.95 6.64
C VAL A 21 51.34 -26.58 8.02
N PRO A 22 52.40 -27.06 8.69
CA PRO A 22 52.27 -27.75 9.97
C PRO A 22 51.43 -26.92 10.94
N ALA A 23 50.36 -27.50 11.51
CA ALA A 23 49.43 -26.79 12.40
C ALA A 23 50.16 -26.05 13.54
N LEU A 24 51.29 -26.59 14.00
CA LEU A 24 52.23 -25.95 14.94
C LEU A 24 52.77 -24.59 14.46
N ILE A 25 53.17 -24.45 13.19
CA ILE A 25 53.76 -23.21 12.66
C ILE A 25 52.72 -22.09 12.60
N VAL A 26 51.45 -22.42 12.31
CA VAL A 26 50.37 -21.43 12.23
C VAL A 26 49.85 -21.05 13.63
N ALA A 27 49.81 -22.02 14.55
CA ALA A 27 49.53 -21.77 15.96
C ALA A 27 50.59 -20.87 16.63
N GLU A 28 51.87 -21.19 16.46
CA GLU A 28 52.98 -20.34 16.94
C GLU A 28 52.91 -18.93 16.33
N ALA A 29 52.49 -18.79 15.07
CA ALA A 29 52.30 -17.51 14.42
C ALA A 29 51.14 -16.70 15.03
N TYR A 30 50.01 -17.34 15.38
CA TYR A 30 48.91 -16.69 16.09
C TYR A 30 49.29 -16.26 17.51
N GLU A 31 50.01 -17.11 18.25
CA GLU A 31 50.49 -16.77 19.60
C GLU A 31 51.49 -15.61 19.57
N THR A 32 52.44 -15.67 18.64
CA THR A 32 53.40 -14.59 18.40
C THR A 32 52.67 -13.28 18.03
N LEU A 33 51.68 -13.35 17.15
CA LEU A 33 50.86 -12.21 16.76
C LEU A 33 50.07 -11.64 17.95
N ARG A 34 49.41 -12.50 18.74
CA ARG A 34 48.66 -12.11 19.93
C ARG A 34 49.56 -11.37 20.93
N ASP A 35 50.77 -11.87 21.14
CA ASP A 35 51.70 -11.31 22.10
C ASP A 35 52.34 -10.01 21.57
N GLN A 36 52.57 -9.88 20.26
CA GLN A 36 53.02 -8.64 19.61
C GLN A 36 51.95 -7.54 19.63
N LEU A 37 50.67 -7.91 19.48
CA LEU A 37 49.57 -6.96 19.46
C LEU A 37 49.19 -6.43 20.86
N LYS A 38 49.62 -7.11 21.93
CA LYS A 38 49.44 -6.66 23.33
C LYS A 38 50.51 -5.62 23.67
N PHE A 39 50.16 -4.34 23.51
CA PHE A 39 51.09 -3.25 23.79
C PHE A 39 51.43 -3.15 25.29
N ARG A 40 52.73 -3.08 25.65
CA ARG A 40 53.23 -2.86 27.01
C ARG A 40 54.19 -1.66 27.03
N PRO A 41 53.83 -0.53 27.66
CA PRO A 41 54.69 0.65 27.69
C PRO A 41 55.96 0.41 28.54
N THR A 42 57.10 0.92 28.07
CA THR A 42 58.35 1.00 28.84
C THR A 42 58.37 2.24 29.73
N SER A 43 59.16 2.24 30.81
CA SER A 43 59.15 3.28 31.86
C SER A 43 59.71 4.65 31.46
N GLU A 44 59.99 4.88 30.17
CA GLU A 44 60.68 6.09 29.69
C GLU A 44 59.72 7.26 29.38
N HIS A 45 58.42 7.00 29.20
CA HIS A 45 57.40 8.03 28.94
C HIS A 45 56.37 8.12 30.07
N HIS A 46 55.88 9.33 30.38
CA HIS A 46 54.92 9.53 31.47
C HIS A 46 53.46 9.24 31.00
N PRO A 47 52.67 8.45 31.75
CA PRO A 47 51.32 8.02 31.37
C PRO A 47 50.24 9.14 31.30
N LEU A 48 50.60 10.39 31.61
CA LEU A 48 49.69 11.55 31.60
C LEU A 48 50.06 12.59 30.54
N SER A 49 50.98 12.26 29.63
CA SER A 49 51.35 13.16 28.54
C SER A 49 50.31 13.10 27.42
N GLU A 50 49.80 14.26 27.00
CA GLU A 50 48.80 14.40 25.91
C GLU A 50 49.44 14.48 24.51
N ALA A 51 50.72 14.12 24.36
CA ALA A 51 51.37 14.11 23.05
C ALA A 51 50.82 12.96 22.18
N ASP A 52 50.54 13.23 20.90
CA ASP A 52 49.94 12.26 19.97
C ASP A 52 50.82 11.01 19.77
N ASP A 53 52.14 11.15 19.92
CA ASP A 53 53.15 10.10 19.80
C ASP A 53 53.44 9.34 21.12
N ASN A 54 52.69 9.62 22.19
CA ASN A 54 52.87 8.96 23.48
C ASN A 54 52.48 7.46 23.41
N PRO A 55 53.41 6.52 23.69
CA PRO A 55 53.11 5.09 23.62
C PRO A 55 52.00 4.64 24.59
N TRP A 56 51.78 5.37 25.69
CA TRP A 56 50.68 5.11 26.62
C TRP A 56 49.28 5.31 25.98
N ASN A 57 49.16 6.10 24.92
CA ASN A 57 47.89 6.26 24.19
C ASN A 57 47.42 4.92 23.60
N GLN A 58 48.34 4.11 23.06
CA GLN A 58 48.04 2.78 22.55
C GLN A 58 47.66 1.81 23.67
N PHE A 59 48.32 1.89 24.83
CA PHE A 59 47.96 1.09 26.01
C PHE A 59 46.53 1.39 26.48
N PHE A 60 46.15 2.67 26.58
CA PHE A 60 44.80 3.07 27.00
C PHE A 60 43.73 2.70 25.96
N ALA A 61 44.06 2.76 24.66
CA ALA A 61 43.18 2.30 23.59
C ALA A 61 42.93 0.79 23.67
N ASP A 62 43.99 -0.01 23.88
CA ASP A 62 43.90 -1.46 24.04
C ASP A 62 43.13 -1.85 25.32
N ASP A 63 43.38 -1.18 26.44
CA ASP A 63 42.65 -1.42 27.70
C ASP A 63 41.16 -1.03 27.56
N THR A 64 40.86 0.02 26.79
CA THR A 64 39.47 0.41 26.49
C THR A 64 38.76 -0.62 25.62
N LEU A 65 39.40 -1.14 24.58
CA LEU A 65 38.88 -2.22 23.75
C LEU A 65 38.63 -3.49 24.56
N VAL A 66 39.56 -3.88 25.42
CA VAL A 66 39.41 -5.06 26.30
C VAL A 66 38.24 -4.88 27.27
N ARG A 67 38.08 -3.69 27.86
CA ARG A 67 36.94 -3.37 28.73
C ARG A 67 35.60 -3.45 27.99
N GLU A 68 35.55 -3.01 26.74
CA GLU A 68 34.35 -3.11 25.89
C GLU A 68 34.00 -4.59 25.59
N ILE A 69 34.99 -5.38 25.18
CA ILE A 69 34.82 -6.83 24.93
C ILE A 69 34.33 -7.54 26.20
N ASN A 70 34.94 -7.27 27.35
CA ASN A 70 34.56 -7.90 28.62
C ASN A 70 33.13 -7.55 29.05
N THR A 71 32.69 -6.31 28.83
CA THR A 71 31.33 -5.89 29.19
C THR A 71 30.26 -6.74 28.51
N ASP A 72 30.52 -7.18 27.28
CA ASP A 72 29.62 -8.04 26.53
C ASP A 72 29.83 -9.53 26.84
N LEU A 73 31.08 -9.98 27.04
CA LEU A 73 31.37 -11.35 27.46
C LEU A 73 30.74 -11.67 28.83
N ASP A 74 30.77 -10.73 29.77
CA ASP A 74 30.10 -10.86 31.07
C ASP A 74 28.58 -11.05 30.95
N ARG A 75 28.00 -10.69 29.79
CA ARG A 75 26.59 -10.87 29.44
C ARG A 75 26.33 -12.05 28.50
N LEU A 76 27.35 -12.83 28.17
CA LEU A 76 27.23 -14.03 27.33
C LEU A 76 26.48 -15.11 28.12
N TYR A 77 25.18 -15.25 27.83
CA TYR A 77 24.30 -16.25 28.43
C TYR A 77 23.62 -17.05 27.31
N PRO A 78 24.26 -18.13 26.83
CA PRO A 78 23.66 -18.94 25.79
C PRO A 78 22.47 -19.72 26.35
N GLN A 79 21.36 -19.66 25.62
CA GLN A 79 20.10 -20.26 26.04
C GLN A 79 20.23 -21.79 26.17
N GLY A 80 19.93 -22.32 27.36
CA GLY A 80 20.02 -23.76 27.67
C GLY A 80 21.43 -24.27 27.99
N GLN A 81 22.43 -23.37 28.04
CA GLN A 81 23.82 -23.68 28.40
C GLN A 81 24.44 -22.59 29.27
N GLU A 82 23.65 -22.05 30.21
CA GLU A 82 23.96 -20.84 30.95
C GLU A 82 25.28 -20.90 31.74
N THR A 83 25.73 -22.11 32.12
CA THR A 83 26.98 -22.35 32.85
C THR A 83 28.19 -22.68 31.97
N PHE A 84 28.00 -22.96 30.66
CA PHE A 84 29.04 -23.54 29.80
C PHE A 84 30.30 -22.67 29.69
N PHE A 85 30.13 -21.35 29.61
CA PHE A 85 31.22 -20.37 29.55
C PHE A 85 31.49 -19.68 30.89
N GLN A 86 30.43 -19.32 31.63
CA GLN A 86 30.53 -18.48 32.83
C GLN A 86 31.31 -19.15 33.99
N GLU A 87 31.32 -20.48 34.06
CA GLU A 87 32.08 -21.22 35.07
C GLU A 87 33.53 -21.53 34.65
N ARG A 88 33.87 -21.27 33.38
CA ARG A 88 35.17 -21.62 32.75
C ARG A 88 35.93 -20.37 32.33
N LYS A 89 36.77 -19.89 33.25
CA LYS A 89 37.58 -18.68 33.06
C LYS A 89 38.54 -18.78 31.87
N ASP A 90 39.06 -19.98 31.62
CA ASP A 90 39.90 -20.30 30.46
C ASP A 90 39.17 -20.01 29.14
N TYR A 91 37.90 -20.39 29.00
CA TYR A 91 37.14 -20.14 27.77
C TYR A 91 36.82 -18.66 27.59
N MET A 92 36.48 -17.97 28.68
CA MET A 92 36.25 -16.52 28.66
C MET A 92 37.52 -15.75 28.28
N ASP A 93 38.68 -16.21 28.75
CA ASP A 93 39.98 -15.65 28.39
C ASP A 93 40.32 -15.91 26.91
N MET A 94 40.01 -17.09 26.37
CA MET A 94 40.15 -17.42 24.94
C MET A 94 39.26 -16.53 24.06
N LEU A 95 37.96 -16.44 24.36
CA LEU A 95 37.01 -15.58 23.61
C LEU A 95 37.50 -14.13 23.56
N ARG A 96 37.98 -13.61 24.70
CA ARG A 96 38.56 -12.27 24.81
C ARG A 96 39.80 -12.11 23.93
N ASN A 97 40.72 -13.07 23.97
CA ASN A 97 41.94 -13.02 23.15
C ASN A 97 41.61 -13.06 21.66
N VAL A 98 40.73 -13.96 21.22
CA VAL A 98 40.32 -14.09 19.81
C VAL A 98 39.68 -12.79 19.30
N LEU A 99 38.75 -12.21 20.06
CA LEU A 99 38.11 -10.94 19.70
C LEU A 99 39.12 -9.79 19.67
N PHE A 100 40.02 -9.72 20.67
CA PHE A 100 41.06 -8.69 20.74
C PHE A 100 41.99 -8.73 19.52
N VAL A 101 42.50 -9.92 19.18
CA VAL A 101 43.39 -10.12 18.01
C VAL A 101 42.65 -9.75 16.72
N TRP A 102 41.42 -10.21 16.55
CA TRP A 102 40.58 -9.87 15.39
C TRP A 102 40.43 -8.35 15.21
N CYS A 103 40.05 -7.65 16.28
CA CYS A 103 39.80 -6.20 16.23
C CYS A 103 41.08 -5.40 15.93
N LYS A 104 42.22 -5.85 16.45
CA LYS A 104 43.52 -5.21 16.21
C LYS A 104 44.00 -5.37 14.77
N GLN A 105 43.68 -6.49 14.11
CA GLN A 105 43.99 -6.68 12.69
C GLN A 105 42.98 -6.02 11.75
N HIS A 106 41.76 -5.78 12.21
CA HIS A 106 40.68 -5.19 11.42
C HIS A 106 40.17 -3.88 12.04
N PRO A 107 41.02 -2.85 12.16
CA PRO A 107 40.69 -1.60 12.85
C PRO A 107 39.52 -0.84 12.21
N THR A 108 39.24 -1.08 10.92
CA THR A 108 38.15 -0.43 10.18
C THR A 108 36.75 -0.93 10.55
N LEU A 109 36.62 -2.19 10.99
CA LEU A 109 35.35 -2.73 11.50
C LEU A 109 35.15 -2.36 12.98
N ALA A 110 36.27 -2.33 13.73
CA ALA A 110 36.33 -2.26 15.18
C ALA A 110 35.50 -3.36 15.88
N TYR A 111 35.57 -3.44 17.20
CA TYR A 111 34.70 -4.34 17.95
C TYR A 111 33.24 -3.90 17.81
N ARG A 112 32.33 -4.86 17.62
CA ARG A 112 30.88 -4.62 17.57
C ARG A 112 30.15 -5.64 18.41
N GLN A 113 29.19 -5.14 19.19
CA GLN A 113 28.28 -6.00 19.93
C GLN A 113 27.64 -7.05 19.01
N GLY A 114 27.70 -8.32 19.43
CA GLY A 114 27.27 -9.48 18.66
C GLY A 114 28.41 -10.34 18.12
N MET A 115 29.61 -9.78 17.93
CA MET A 115 30.79 -10.59 17.53
C MET A 115 31.14 -11.65 18.60
N HIS A 116 30.92 -11.33 19.88
CA HIS A 116 31.11 -12.25 21.00
C HIS A 116 30.15 -13.45 20.97
N ASP A 117 28.91 -13.29 20.49
CA ASP A 117 27.96 -14.39 20.33
C ASP A 117 28.42 -15.35 19.21
N LEU A 118 28.93 -14.82 18.09
CA LEU A 118 29.42 -15.62 16.96
C LEU A 118 30.66 -16.45 17.35
N VAL A 119 31.67 -15.82 17.96
CA VAL A 119 32.89 -16.54 18.40
C VAL A 119 32.58 -17.56 19.50
N ALA A 120 31.54 -17.33 20.32
CA ALA A 120 31.09 -18.31 21.31
C ALA A 120 30.52 -19.58 20.64
N VAL A 121 29.71 -19.47 19.58
CA VAL A 121 29.24 -20.63 18.80
C VAL A 121 30.44 -21.39 18.20
N VAL A 122 31.44 -20.66 17.70
CA VAL A 122 32.65 -21.25 17.12
C VAL A 122 33.46 -22.01 18.17
N LEU A 123 33.73 -21.39 19.33
CA LEU A 123 34.44 -22.05 20.43
C LEU A 123 33.66 -23.27 20.91
N TYR A 124 32.34 -23.18 21.01
CA TYR A 124 31.48 -24.32 21.35
C TYR A 124 31.64 -25.47 20.34
N ALA A 125 31.63 -25.19 19.03
CA ALA A 125 31.84 -26.19 17.99
C ALA A 125 33.24 -26.84 18.04
N CYS A 126 34.26 -26.07 18.40
CA CYS A 126 35.62 -26.58 18.59
C CYS A 126 35.71 -27.50 19.82
N VAL A 127 35.07 -27.13 20.93
CA VAL A 127 35.07 -27.90 22.19
C VAL A 127 34.23 -29.19 22.07
N ASP A 128 33.04 -29.12 21.47
CA ASP A 128 32.16 -30.29 21.26
C ASP A 128 32.80 -31.36 20.34
N GLY A 129 33.84 -30.98 19.59
CA GLY A 129 34.62 -31.88 18.72
C GLY A 129 35.81 -32.58 19.38
N ILE A 130 36.06 -32.38 20.68
CA ILE A 130 37.19 -32.98 21.41
C ILE A 130 36.69 -34.24 22.15
N ASP A 131 37.12 -35.43 21.71
CA ASP A 131 36.97 -36.65 22.50
C ASP A 131 37.87 -36.55 23.74
N GLY A 132 37.34 -36.88 24.92
CA GLY A 132 37.92 -36.56 26.24
C GLY A 132 39.29 -37.17 26.63
N ASN A 133 40.14 -37.52 25.68
CA ASN A 133 41.48 -38.09 25.87
C ASN A 133 42.58 -37.44 24.99
N ASP A 134 42.29 -36.35 24.28
CA ASP A 134 43.21 -35.72 23.30
C ASP A 134 43.78 -34.37 23.85
N ASP A 135 44.77 -34.46 24.75
CA ASP A 135 45.41 -33.29 25.41
C ASP A 135 46.02 -32.30 24.40
N ASP A 136 46.52 -32.80 23.27
CA ASP A 136 47.14 -32.01 22.19
C ASP A 136 46.12 -31.08 21.49
N ARG A 137 44.81 -31.41 21.49
CA ARG A 137 43.77 -30.57 20.87
C ARG A 137 43.34 -29.39 21.75
N ILE A 138 43.53 -29.50 23.06
CA ILE A 138 43.19 -28.42 24.00
C ILE A 138 44.21 -27.28 23.88
N GLU A 139 45.46 -27.60 23.55
CA GLU A 139 46.55 -26.62 23.35
C GLU A 139 46.28 -25.66 22.19
N PHE A 140 45.69 -26.13 21.08
CA PHE A 140 45.42 -25.31 19.88
C PHE A 140 44.01 -24.70 19.83
N LEU A 141 43.20 -24.87 20.87
CA LEU A 141 41.79 -24.49 20.87
C LEU A 141 41.53 -23.00 20.63
N GLU A 142 42.37 -22.11 21.20
CA GLU A 142 42.27 -20.66 20.98
C GLU A 142 42.57 -20.29 19.52
N HIS A 143 43.60 -20.90 18.94
CA HIS A 143 43.99 -20.70 17.54
C HIS A 143 42.90 -21.18 16.57
N ASP A 144 42.39 -22.39 16.76
CA ASP A 144 41.39 -22.97 15.86
C ASP A 144 40.08 -22.18 15.90
N THR A 145 39.72 -21.69 17.09
CA THR A 145 38.60 -20.77 17.28
C THR A 145 38.82 -19.47 16.50
N TYR A 146 40.02 -18.88 16.58
CA TYR A 146 40.34 -17.66 15.84
C TYR A 146 40.29 -17.85 14.31
N ILE A 147 40.83 -18.94 13.77
CA ILE A 147 40.83 -19.19 12.31
C ILE A 147 39.42 -19.38 11.77
N LEU A 148 38.57 -20.14 12.47
CA LEU A 148 37.18 -20.35 12.07
C LEU A 148 36.36 -19.05 12.22
N PHE A 149 36.56 -18.32 13.31
CA PHE A 149 35.92 -17.02 13.52
C PHE A 149 36.32 -16.02 12.45
N GLN A 150 37.60 -15.95 12.08
CA GLN A 150 38.10 -15.11 10.99
C GLN A 150 37.38 -15.42 9.67
N ARG A 151 37.20 -16.70 9.33
CA ARG A 151 36.49 -17.09 8.09
C ARG A 151 35.03 -16.65 8.09
N ILE A 152 34.33 -16.86 9.19
CA ILE A 152 32.93 -16.42 9.35
C ILE A 152 32.84 -14.90 9.25
N MET A 153 33.76 -14.17 9.90
CA MET A 153 33.76 -12.71 9.88
C MET A 153 34.12 -12.12 8.52
N VAL A 154 34.87 -12.83 7.67
CA VAL A 154 35.08 -12.43 6.27
C VAL A 154 33.76 -12.45 5.50
N TRP A 155 32.93 -13.49 5.66
CA TRP A 155 31.57 -13.52 5.07
C TRP A 155 30.64 -12.49 5.69
N MET A 156 30.78 -12.22 7.00
CA MET A 156 29.91 -11.29 7.72
C MET A 156 30.33 -9.82 7.61
N LYS A 157 31.52 -9.52 7.07
CA LYS A 157 32.06 -8.16 6.94
C LYS A 157 31.08 -7.14 6.37
N PRO A 158 30.29 -7.42 5.31
CA PRO A 158 29.30 -6.47 4.79
C PRO A 158 28.17 -6.13 5.76
N LEU A 159 27.82 -7.04 6.69
CA LEU A 159 26.76 -6.84 7.69
C LEU A 159 27.23 -6.02 8.92
N TYR A 160 28.54 -5.84 9.07
CA TYR A 160 29.18 -5.11 10.18
C TYR A 160 29.87 -3.79 9.75
N ALA A 161 29.97 -3.51 8.44
CA ALA A 161 30.58 -2.29 7.93
C ALA A 161 29.70 -1.04 8.20
N ILE A 162 30.33 0.08 8.62
CA ILE A 162 29.67 1.38 8.76
C ILE A 162 29.84 2.18 7.47
N GLN A 163 28.76 2.73 6.91
CA GLN A 163 28.85 3.76 5.86
C GLN A 163 29.37 5.05 6.49
N THR A 164 30.66 5.35 6.35
CA THR A 164 31.17 6.71 6.63
C THR A 164 30.66 7.64 5.53
N ILE A 165 29.68 8.48 5.85
CA ILE A 165 29.32 9.62 5.01
C ILE A 165 30.55 10.53 4.99
N ALA A 166 31.25 10.60 3.86
CA ALA A 166 32.32 11.58 3.69
C ALA A 166 31.72 12.99 3.86
N PRO A 167 32.36 13.88 4.64
CA PRO A 167 31.92 15.27 4.70
C PRO A 167 32.02 15.86 3.29
N ILE A 168 30.93 16.47 2.83
CA ILE A 168 30.85 17.17 1.56
C ILE A 168 31.91 18.28 1.59
N ALA A 169 32.98 18.11 0.82
CA ALA A 169 33.94 19.16 0.59
C ALA A 169 33.21 20.33 -0.09
N SER A 170 33.26 21.50 0.53
CA SER A 170 32.87 22.75 -0.10
C SER A 170 33.79 23.01 -1.29
N ASP A 171 33.23 23.10 -2.48
CA ASP A 171 33.87 23.69 -3.66
C ASP A 171 34.12 25.18 -3.38
N ASP A 172 35.25 25.50 -2.74
CA ASP A 172 35.83 26.84 -2.67
C ASP A 172 37.30 26.70 -2.24
N ASP A 173 38.17 26.30 -3.18
CA ASP A 173 39.40 27.05 -3.51
C ASP A 173 40.21 26.32 -4.57
N ALA A 174 40.20 26.85 -5.79
CA ALA A 174 41.13 26.47 -6.83
C ALA A 174 42.38 27.35 -6.73
N THR A 175 43.51 26.80 -6.26
CA THR A 175 44.84 27.30 -6.62
C THR A 175 45.83 26.15 -6.84
N PRO A 176 46.68 26.19 -7.89
CA PRO A 176 47.67 25.16 -8.16
C PRO A 176 49.08 25.61 -7.75
N SER A 177 49.80 24.77 -7.02
CA SER A 177 51.28 24.82 -6.90
C SER A 177 51.78 23.47 -6.38
N THR A 178 52.41 22.62 -7.20
CA THR A 178 53.89 22.49 -7.34
C THR A 178 54.62 22.37 -6.01
N ASP A 179 55.00 21.15 -5.60
CA ASP A 179 56.37 20.65 -5.74
C ASP A 179 56.57 19.31 -5.00
N ALA A 180 57.53 18.55 -5.51
CA ALA A 180 57.93 17.20 -5.15
C ALA A 180 58.57 17.09 -3.75
N VAL A 181 58.71 15.84 -3.27
CA VAL A 181 59.98 15.16 -2.87
C VAL A 181 59.67 13.99 -1.93
N ASP A 182 60.13 12.80 -2.33
CA ASP A 182 60.74 11.65 -1.62
C ASP A 182 60.36 11.38 -0.13
N ASP A 183 60.26 10.14 0.38
CA ASP A 183 61.19 9.03 0.17
C ASP A 183 60.63 7.70 0.71
N ASN A 184 61.25 6.63 0.23
CA ASN A 184 61.08 5.22 0.51
C ASN A 184 61.14 4.83 2.00
N THR A 185 60.39 3.78 2.37
CA THR A 185 61.00 2.49 2.78
C THR A 185 59.95 1.37 2.86
N THR A 186 59.85 0.60 1.78
CA THR A 186 59.48 -0.83 1.86
C THR A 186 60.78 -1.63 1.93
N LEU A 187 60.86 -2.58 2.86
CA LEU A 187 61.89 -3.61 2.85
C LEU A 187 61.23 -4.99 2.78
N PHE A 188 61.36 -5.55 1.58
CA PHE A 188 61.42 -6.96 1.20
C PHE A 188 60.12 -7.75 0.88
N PRO A 189 60.19 -8.64 -0.12
CA PRO A 189 59.31 -8.60 -1.28
C PRO A 189 58.59 -9.93 -1.56
N LEU A 190 57.49 -9.84 -2.29
CA LEU A 190 56.89 -11.00 -2.96
C LEU A 190 57.81 -11.53 -4.07
N PRO A 191 57.89 -12.86 -4.28
CA PRO A 191 58.25 -13.42 -5.58
C PRO A 191 57.10 -13.14 -6.55
N THR A 192 57.47 -12.51 -7.65
CA THR A 192 56.60 -12.13 -8.76
C THR A 192 56.35 -13.31 -9.72
N ASP A 193 55.19 -13.20 -10.37
CA ASP A 193 54.98 -13.42 -11.81
C ASP A 193 54.66 -14.86 -12.32
N ARG A 194 53.40 -15.14 -12.70
CA ARG A 194 52.80 -14.71 -13.99
C ARG A 194 51.42 -15.36 -14.23
N GLY A 195 50.41 -14.52 -14.47
CA GLY A 195 49.10 -14.94 -15.01
C GLY A 195 48.04 -13.87 -14.75
N ALA A 196 47.90 -12.95 -15.70
CA ALA A 196 47.07 -11.75 -15.66
C ALA A 196 45.68 -11.89 -15.00
N ALA A 197 45.37 -10.99 -14.06
CA ALA A 197 44.00 -10.70 -13.62
C ALA A 197 43.70 -9.20 -13.82
N VAL A 198 42.64 -8.96 -14.57
CA VAL A 198 41.95 -7.67 -14.75
C VAL A 198 41.48 -7.16 -13.38
N PRO A 199 41.46 -5.84 -13.10
CA PRO A 199 40.89 -5.32 -11.85
C PRO A 199 39.44 -5.78 -11.71
N LEU A 200 39.13 -6.48 -10.62
CA LEU A 200 37.77 -6.85 -10.24
C LEU A 200 36.98 -5.57 -9.93
N GLU A 201 36.09 -5.20 -10.84
CA GLU A 201 34.97 -4.31 -10.55
C GLU A 201 34.19 -4.87 -9.34
N GLU A 202 33.88 -4.01 -8.37
CA GLU A 202 32.93 -4.30 -7.28
C GLU A 202 31.58 -4.68 -7.90
N ARG A 203 31.27 -5.98 -7.92
CA ARG A 203 29.94 -6.49 -8.33
C ARG A 203 29.03 -6.64 -7.11
N PRO A 204 27.75 -6.27 -7.22
CA PRO A 204 26.79 -6.46 -6.12
C PRO A 204 26.56 -7.95 -5.87
N LEU A 205 26.51 -8.32 -4.58
CA LEU A 205 26.36 -9.70 -4.07
C LEU A 205 25.06 -10.42 -4.51
N PHE A 206 24.09 -9.72 -5.12
CA PHE A 206 22.83 -10.30 -5.57
C PHE A 206 22.36 -9.68 -6.89
N ARG A 207 21.95 -10.54 -7.83
CA ARG A 207 21.30 -10.14 -9.07
C ARG A 207 19.80 -10.09 -8.82
N ALA A 208 19.19 -8.91 -8.91
CA ALA A 208 17.73 -8.79 -8.93
C ALA A 208 17.20 -9.71 -10.04
N SER A 209 16.41 -10.72 -9.69
CA SER A 209 15.70 -11.52 -10.68
C SER A 209 14.70 -10.62 -11.38
N ASN A 210 14.84 -10.48 -12.70
CA ASN A 210 13.98 -9.69 -13.58
C ASN A 210 12.48 -9.85 -13.26
N GLY A 211 11.92 -8.87 -12.55
CA GLY A 211 10.49 -8.56 -12.52
C GLY A 211 10.21 -7.40 -13.47
N PRO A 212 9.00 -7.29 -14.04
CA PRO A 212 8.70 -6.24 -15.00
C PRO A 212 8.68 -4.88 -14.30
N ASP A 213 9.35 -3.90 -14.92
CA ASP A 213 9.47 -2.51 -14.50
C ASP A 213 8.14 -1.93 -14.00
N ASN A 214 8.03 -1.72 -12.69
CA ASN A 214 7.05 -0.86 -12.05
C ASN A 214 7.58 -0.45 -10.67
N ALA A 215 8.27 0.69 -10.61
CA ALA A 215 8.66 1.32 -9.36
C ALA A 215 8.13 2.74 -9.36
N ASP A 216 7.01 2.95 -8.66
CA ASP A 216 6.67 4.25 -8.09
C ASP A 216 6.48 4.07 -6.58
N SER A 217 7.16 4.94 -5.82
CA SER A 217 7.26 5.02 -4.36
C SER A 217 8.18 4.02 -3.63
N PHE A 218 9.49 4.13 -3.89
CA PHE A 218 10.46 4.09 -2.80
C PHE A 218 11.22 5.42 -2.78
N PRO A 219 11.60 5.96 -1.61
CA PRO A 219 12.51 7.10 -1.56
C PRO A 219 13.79 6.75 -2.34
N SER A 220 14.36 7.74 -3.02
CA SER A 220 15.57 7.59 -3.84
C SER A 220 16.63 6.69 -3.18
N PRO A 221 17.30 5.77 -3.90
CA PRO A 221 18.32 4.89 -3.34
C PRO A 221 19.61 5.70 -3.12
N THR A 222 19.61 6.50 -2.07
CA THR A 222 20.79 7.19 -1.57
C THR A 222 20.84 6.92 -0.07
N ALA A 223 21.77 6.02 0.31
CA ALA A 223 22.22 5.67 1.67
C ALA A 223 21.41 4.63 2.49
N GLN A 224 21.06 3.46 1.93
CA GLN A 224 20.72 2.29 2.76
C GLN A 224 21.92 1.34 2.84
N SER A 225 22.18 0.78 4.03
CA SER A 225 23.24 -0.22 4.21
C SER A 225 22.84 -1.58 3.62
N PRO A 226 23.79 -2.42 3.16
CA PRO A 226 23.49 -3.77 2.65
C PRO A 226 22.68 -4.63 3.62
N LEU A 227 22.89 -4.44 4.93
CA LEU A 227 22.15 -5.13 5.97
C LEU A 227 20.68 -4.68 6.05
N GLN A 228 20.39 -3.39 5.93
CA GLN A 228 19.02 -2.87 5.91
C GLN A 228 18.26 -3.36 4.68
N LEU A 229 18.93 -3.41 3.53
CA LEU A 229 18.35 -3.97 2.32
C LEU A 229 17.97 -5.45 2.53
N LEU A 230 18.82 -6.23 3.19
CA LEU A 230 18.53 -7.64 3.46
C LEU A 230 17.34 -7.83 4.41
N CYS A 231 17.20 -6.98 5.44
CA CYS A 231 16.01 -6.95 6.29
C CYS A 231 14.73 -6.72 5.47
N HIS A 232 14.78 -5.79 4.51
CA HIS A 232 13.66 -5.53 3.61
C HIS A 232 13.33 -6.72 2.72
N VAL A 233 14.34 -7.36 2.12
CA VAL A 233 14.16 -8.55 1.29
C VAL A 233 13.46 -9.67 2.08
N VAL A 234 13.87 -9.91 3.33
CA VAL A 234 13.26 -10.96 4.17
C VAL A 234 11.76 -10.72 4.38
N GLN A 235 11.34 -9.51 4.80
CA GLN A 235 9.95 -9.27 5.18
C GLN A 235 9.05 -8.81 4.03
N TYR A 236 9.55 -7.94 3.16
CA TYR A 236 8.74 -7.30 2.12
C TYR A 236 8.73 -8.04 0.80
N GLU A 237 9.72 -8.89 0.54
CA GLU A 237 9.79 -9.70 -0.68
C GLU A 237 9.53 -11.18 -0.38
N LEU A 238 10.42 -11.82 0.39
CA LEU A 238 10.37 -13.27 0.58
C LEU A 238 9.19 -13.68 1.49
N LEU A 239 8.97 -13.02 2.61
CA LEU A 239 7.81 -13.32 3.44
C LEU A 239 6.50 -12.99 2.71
N ALA A 240 6.42 -11.85 2.00
CA ALA A 240 5.24 -11.51 1.21
C ALA A 240 4.92 -12.55 0.13
N LYS A 241 5.95 -13.20 -0.42
CA LYS A 241 5.82 -14.31 -1.38
C LYS A 241 5.33 -15.60 -0.72
N HIS A 242 5.83 -15.95 0.48
CA HIS A 242 5.60 -17.26 1.09
C HIS A 242 4.47 -17.28 2.15
N ASP A 243 4.20 -16.17 2.83
CA ASP A 243 3.05 -15.94 3.71
C ASP A 243 2.55 -14.48 3.62
N PRO A 244 1.73 -14.16 2.60
CA PRO A 244 1.25 -12.81 2.37
C PRO A 244 0.32 -12.30 3.48
N GLN A 245 -0.32 -13.20 4.24
CA GLN A 245 -1.20 -12.81 5.34
C GLN A 245 -0.38 -12.30 6.52
N LEU A 246 0.68 -13.03 6.90
CA LEU A 246 1.61 -12.59 7.94
C LEU A 246 2.37 -11.34 7.52
N ALA A 247 2.84 -11.25 6.27
CA ALA A 247 3.54 -10.06 5.77
C ALA A 247 2.67 -8.79 5.87
N ARG A 248 1.41 -8.89 5.45
CA ARG A 248 0.44 -7.78 5.56
C ARG A 248 0.11 -7.47 7.02
N HIS A 249 -0.01 -8.48 7.87
CA HIS A 249 -0.24 -8.27 9.30
C HIS A 249 0.91 -7.49 9.94
N LEU A 250 2.16 -7.92 9.75
CA LEU A 250 3.34 -7.24 10.30
C LEU A 250 3.47 -5.79 9.77
N GLN A 251 3.08 -5.53 8.52
CA GLN A 251 2.98 -4.18 7.98
C GLN A 251 1.88 -3.35 8.67
N ASN A 252 0.68 -3.92 8.84
CA ASN A 252 -0.46 -3.25 9.46
C ASN A 252 -0.19 -2.90 10.92
N VAL A 253 0.46 -3.80 11.67
CA VAL A 253 0.86 -3.56 13.05
C VAL A 253 2.17 -2.77 13.15
N GLN A 254 2.74 -2.29 12.05
CA GLN A 254 3.96 -1.46 12.00
C GLN A 254 5.20 -2.11 12.62
N VAL A 255 5.35 -3.43 12.49
CA VAL A 255 6.59 -4.13 12.86
C VAL A 255 7.60 -3.96 11.72
N LEU A 256 8.57 -3.07 11.93
CA LEU A 256 9.65 -2.82 10.98
C LEU A 256 10.65 -3.99 11.00
N PRO A 257 11.10 -4.49 9.83
CA PRO A 257 11.99 -5.64 9.76
C PRO A 257 13.31 -5.42 10.50
N GLU A 258 13.82 -4.19 10.54
CA GLU A 258 15.05 -3.86 11.24
C GLU A 258 14.97 -4.11 12.75
N THR A 259 13.77 -4.09 13.32
CA THR A 259 13.56 -4.24 14.77
C THR A 259 13.99 -5.62 15.28
N TYR A 260 13.84 -6.67 14.46
CA TYR A 260 14.19 -8.05 14.83
C TYR A 260 15.24 -8.66 13.87
N CYS A 261 15.13 -8.39 12.57
CA CYS A 261 15.90 -9.06 11.53
C CYS A 261 17.39 -8.63 11.52
N LEU A 262 17.70 -7.40 11.95
CA LEU A 262 19.09 -6.94 12.09
C LEU A 262 19.91 -7.89 12.97
N ARG A 263 19.33 -8.32 14.08
CA ARG A 263 19.96 -9.23 15.04
C ARG A 263 20.07 -10.64 14.47
N TRP A 264 19.01 -11.15 13.85
CA TRP A 264 19.00 -12.48 13.24
C TRP A 264 20.06 -12.63 12.15
N LEU A 265 20.18 -11.63 11.27
CA LEU A 265 21.13 -11.64 10.16
C LEU A 265 22.57 -11.47 10.64
N ARG A 266 22.85 -10.54 11.56
CA ARG A 266 24.20 -10.33 12.12
C ARG A 266 24.70 -11.54 12.92
N LEU A 267 23.80 -12.22 13.62
CA LEU A 267 24.15 -13.33 14.50
C LEU A 267 23.94 -14.71 13.87
N LEU A 268 23.58 -14.79 12.58
CA LEU A 268 23.27 -16.05 11.90
C LEU A 268 22.28 -16.94 12.71
N LEU A 269 21.25 -16.30 13.28
CA LEU A 269 20.24 -16.93 14.14
C LEU A 269 20.78 -17.60 15.42
N ALA A 270 22.03 -17.35 15.83
CA ALA A 270 22.67 -18.01 16.98
C ALA A 270 21.98 -17.79 18.34
N ARG A 271 21.09 -16.80 18.44
CA ARG A 271 20.28 -16.53 19.63
C ARG A 271 18.85 -17.09 19.56
N GLU A 272 18.44 -17.65 18.41
CA GLU A 272 17.11 -18.27 18.27
C GLU A 272 17.11 -19.75 18.62
N PHE A 273 18.29 -20.39 18.63
CA PHE A 273 18.46 -21.80 18.86
C PHE A 273 19.53 -22.05 19.95
N PRO A 274 19.36 -23.11 20.78
CA PRO A 274 20.46 -23.63 21.58
C PRO A 274 21.67 -23.99 20.71
N PHE A 275 22.89 -23.98 21.24
CA PHE A 275 24.09 -24.12 20.41
C PHE A 275 24.13 -25.40 19.56
N ASP A 276 23.74 -26.55 20.08
CA ASP A 276 23.69 -27.82 19.33
C ASP A 276 22.76 -27.74 18.11
N GLN A 277 21.66 -26.99 18.23
CA GLN A 277 20.72 -26.73 17.14
C GLN A 277 21.21 -25.62 16.21
N THR A 278 21.85 -24.58 16.74
CA THR A 278 22.52 -23.54 15.94
C THR A 278 23.55 -24.15 15.00
N LEU A 279 24.35 -25.13 15.46
CA LEU A 279 25.30 -25.84 14.60
C LEU A 279 24.63 -26.55 13.42
N ARG A 280 23.44 -27.15 13.62
CA ARG A 280 22.67 -27.77 12.51
C ARG A 280 22.15 -26.75 11.51
N VAL A 281 21.69 -25.60 11.98
CA VAL A 281 21.24 -24.50 11.11
C VAL A 281 22.44 -23.96 10.30
N TRP A 282 23.59 -23.79 10.95
CA TRP A 282 24.84 -23.36 10.31
C TRP A 282 25.35 -24.38 9.30
N ASP A 283 25.26 -25.67 9.61
CA ASP A 283 25.59 -26.75 8.68
C ASP A 283 24.82 -26.67 7.38
N ALA A 284 23.50 -26.49 7.45
CA ALA A 284 22.66 -26.35 6.26
C ALA A 284 22.99 -25.08 5.45
N MET A 285 23.17 -23.94 6.14
CA MET A 285 23.52 -22.68 5.50
C MET A 285 24.87 -22.77 4.78
N PHE A 286 25.90 -23.32 5.41
CA PHE A 286 27.22 -23.44 4.79
C PHE A 286 27.28 -24.55 3.74
N ALA A 287 26.57 -25.66 3.91
CA ALA A 287 26.48 -26.72 2.91
C ALA A 287 25.86 -26.23 1.59
N SER A 288 24.78 -25.45 1.68
CA SER A 288 24.14 -24.88 0.49
C SER A 288 25.06 -23.92 -0.27
N SER A 289 25.85 -23.11 0.44
CA SER A 289 26.81 -22.17 -0.13
C SER A 289 28.02 -22.86 -0.80
N LEU A 290 28.40 -24.06 -0.36
CA LEU A 290 29.45 -24.86 -1.03
C LEU A 290 28.99 -25.43 -2.38
N SER A 291 27.68 -25.51 -2.62
CA SER A 291 27.08 -26.01 -3.87
C SER A 291 26.72 -24.91 -4.88
N SER A 292 26.79 -23.64 -4.47
CA SER A 292 26.48 -22.50 -5.32
C SER A 292 27.67 -22.10 -6.21
N SER A 293 27.40 -21.40 -7.31
CA SER A 293 28.43 -20.89 -8.22
C SER A 293 29.28 -19.75 -7.63
N ASP A 294 28.85 -19.18 -6.51
CA ASP A 294 29.57 -18.15 -5.75
C ASP A 294 29.64 -18.55 -4.25
N PRO A 295 30.76 -19.11 -3.78
CA PRO A 295 30.91 -19.61 -2.41
C PRO A 295 31.05 -18.48 -1.35
N THR A 296 30.85 -17.22 -1.75
CA THR A 296 30.96 -16.06 -0.86
C THR A 296 29.61 -15.55 -0.34
N THR A 297 28.48 -16.10 -0.83
CA THR A 297 27.12 -15.67 -0.49
C THR A 297 26.35 -16.72 0.34
N LEU A 298 25.74 -16.27 1.45
CA LEU A 298 24.83 -17.08 2.27
C LEU A 298 23.40 -17.03 1.73
N GLU A 299 23.16 -17.69 0.59
CA GLU A 299 21.88 -17.65 -0.13
C GLU A 299 20.70 -18.18 0.69
N LEU A 300 20.94 -19.15 1.58
CA LEU A 300 19.89 -19.78 2.38
C LEU A 300 19.52 -18.96 3.64
N LEU A 301 20.36 -18.01 4.07
CA LEU A 301 20.14 -17.23 5.30
C LEU A 301 18.81 -16.43 5.30
N PRO A 302 18.45 -15.69 4.22
CA PRO A 302 17.16 -14.99 4.17
C PRO A 302 15.96 -15.94 4.26
N TYR A 303 16.06 -17.12 3.63
CA TYR A 303 15.00 -18.13 3.68
C TYR A 303 14.88 -18.79 5.05
N MET A 304 15.97 -18.93 5.79
CA MET A 304 15.96 -19.35 7.20
C MET A 304 15.20 -18.33 8.06
N CYS A 305 15.44 -17.03 7.87
CA CYS A 305 14.69 -15.99 8.57
C CYS A 305 13.18 -16.04 8.24
N VAL A 306 12.81 -16.28 6.98
CA VAL A 306 11.40 -16.44 6.59
C VAL A 306 10.79 -17.72 7.18
N ALA A 307 11.54 -18.82 7.24
CA ALA A 307 11.06 -20.07 7.84
C ALA A 307 10.73 -19.90 9.33
N VAL A 308 11.53 -19.13 10.08
CA VAL A 308 11.23 -18.77 11.47
C VAL A 308 9.96 -17.93 11.58
N LEU A 309 9.74 -16.97 10.67
CA LEU A 309 8.53 -16.15 10.65
C LEU A 309 7.27 -16.99 10.34
N VAL A 310 7.36 -17.86 9.33
CA VAL A 310 6.27 -18.76 8.91
C VAL A 310 5.91 -19.73 10.04
N HIS A 311 6.90 -20.25 10.77
CA HIS A 311 6.67 -21.12 11.92
C HIS A 311 5.77 -20.45 12.97
N PHE A 312 5.98 -19.16 13.23
CA PHE A 312 5.17 -18.39 14.18
C PHE A 312 3.95 -17.71 13.55
N SER A 313 3.61 -18.00 12.29
CA SER A 313 2.59 -17.26 11.54
C SER A 313 1.24 -17.16 12.25
N ALA A 314 0.73 -18.25 12.82
CA ALA A 314 -0.52 -18.24 13.55
C ALA A 314 -0.44 -17.34 14.81
N ALA A 315 0.59 -17.53 15.63
CA ALA A 315 0.77 -16.77 16.87
C ALA A 315 1.03 -15.27 16.62
N LEU A 316 1.80 -14.94 15.58
CA LEU A 316 2.09 -13.55 15.22
C LEU A 316 0.86 -12.82 14.68
N ARG A 317 0.01 -13.49 13.90
CA ARG A 317 -1.25 -12.91 13.37
C ARG A 317 -2.27 -12.59 14.45
N ASP A 318 -2.21 -13.27 15.59
CA ASP A 318 -3.09 -13.02 16.74
C ASP A 318 -2.56 -11.91 17.68
N CYS A 319 -1.35 -11.41 17.44
CA CYS A 319 -0.70 -10.41 18.29
C CYS A 319 -0.76 -9.00 17.69
N ASP A 320 -0.81 -7.98 18.57
CA ASP A 320 -0.55 -6.59 18.21
C ASP A 320 0.95 -6.32 18.03
N ASN A 321 1.36 -5.07 17.77
CA ASN A 321 2.77 -4.70 17.59
C ASN A 321 3.65 -5.21 18.76
N THR A 322 3.19 -4.99 19.99
CA THR A 322 3.94 -5.35 21.20
C THR A 322 4.07 -6.86 21.33
N GLY A 323 2.99 -7.62 21.13
CA GLY A 323 3.01 -9.08 21.17
C GLY A 323 3.89 -9.68 20.06
N CYS A 324 3.85 -9.11 18.85
CA CYS A 324 4.73 -9.51 17.76
C CYS A 324 6.20 -9.30 18.10
N LEU A 325 6.56 -8.12 18.62
CA LEU A 325 7.94 -7.84 19.02
C LEU A 325 8.40 -8.71 20.20
N GLN A 326 7.51 -9.04 21.15
CA GLN A 326 7.83 -9.95 22.23
C GLN A 326 8.17 -11.36 21.71
N LEU A 327 7.37 -11.89 20.78
CA LEU A 327 7.61 -13.20 20.16
C LEU A 327 8.89 -13.21 19.31
N LEU A 328 9.12 -12.17 18.50
CA LEU A 328 10.27 -12.08 17.59
C LEU A 328 11.60 -11.78 18.30
N MET A 329 11.57 -11.10 19.44
CA MET A 329 12.77 -10.77 20.22
C MET A 329 13.15 -11.84 21.24
N ARG A 330 12.20 -12.67 21.68
CA ARG A 330 12.41 -13.79 22.60
C ARG A 330 11.44 -14.94 22.30
N PRO A 331 11.72 -15.80 21.30
CA PRO A 331 10.83 -16.92 20.93
C PRO A 331 10.71 -18.05 21.99
N SER A 332 11.23 -17.85 23.21
CA SER A 332 11.56 -18.87 24.19
C SER A 332 10.39 -19.60 24.87
N SER A 333 9.12 -19.35 24.50
CA SER A 333 7.96 -20.07 25.08
C SER A 333 7.47 -21.25 24.23
N VAL A 334 7.87 -21.35 22.96
CA VAL A 334 7.48 -22.43 22.03
C VAL A 334 8.75 -22.89 21.30
N GLY A 335 9.18 -24.14 21.53
CA GLY A 335 10.46 -24.63 21.00
C GLY A 335 10.52 -24.60 19.47
N LEU A 336 11.56 -23.98 18.89
CA LEU A 336 11.85 -23.99 17.45
C LEU A 336 12.63 -25.26 17.08
N PRO A 337 12.06 -26.20 16.29
CA PRO A 337 12.80 -27.39 15.86
C PRO A 337 13.70 -27.05 14.66
N ALA A 338 15.02 -26.98 14.88
CA ALA A 338 15.98 -26.60 13.84
C ALA A 338 15.85 -27.37 12.52
N GLN A 339 15.61 -28.69 12.57
CA GLN A 339 15.46 -29.51 11.35
C GLN A 339 14.26 -29.06 10.49
N SER A 340 13.11 -28.81 11.12
CA SER A 340 11.91 -28.36 10.40
C SER A 340 12.09 -26.99 9.78
N ILE A 341 12.82 -26.09 10.45
CA ILE A 341 13.17 -24.76 9.91
C ILE A 341 14.10 -24.91 8.71
N VAL A 342 15.11 -25.78 8.80
CA VAL A 342 16.03 -26.08 7.70
C VAL A 342 15.28 -26.65 6.49
N ASP A 343 14.44 -27.65 6.69
CA ASP A 343 13.66 -28.29 5.62
C ASP A 343 12.72 -27.28 4.96
N SER A 344 12.06 -26.42 5.76
CA SER A 344 11.19 -25.36 5.26
C SER A 344 11.95 -24.31 4.44
N ALA A 345 13.14 -23.91 4.90
CA ALA A 345 13.98 -22.95 4.19
C ALA A 345 14.50 -23.53 2.87
N LEU A 346 14.95 -24.78 2.86
CA LEU A 346 15.40 -25.48 1.64
C LEU A 346 14.27 -25.60 0.62
N LEU A 347 13.05 -25.94 1.07
CA LEU A 347 11.88 -26.03 0.22
C LEU A 347 11.45 -24.67 -0.37
N MET A 348 11.49 -23.59 0.43
CA MET A 348 11.19 -22.25 -0.05
C MET A 348 12.24 -21.72 -1.03
N HIS A 349 13.50 -22.08 -0.81
CA HIS A 349 14.62 -21.74 -1.69
C HIS A 349 14.55 -22.51 -3.02
N ASN A 350 14.26 -23.81 -2.99
CA ASN A 350 14.09 -24.64 -4.19
C ASN A 350 12.94 -25.67 -4.02
N PRO A 351 11.75 -25.39 -4.58
CA PRO A 351 10.57 -26.23 -4.42
C PRO A 351 10.61 -27.55 -5.22
N MET A 352 11.68 -27.81 -5.97
CA MET A 352 11.87 -29.02 -6.79
C MET A 352 12.89 -30.02 -6.19
N ILE A 353 13.34 -29.81 -4.95
CA ILE A 353 14.19 -30.79 -4.26
C ILE A 353 13.37 -32.07 -3.98
N GLU A 354 13.85 -33.21 -4.50
CA GLU A 354 13.31 -34.54 -4.19
C GLU A 354 13.55 -34.84 -2.70
N THR A 355 12.50 -35.14 -1.95
CA THR A 355 12.62 -35.69 -0.59
C THR A 355 12.04 -37.12 -0.58
N ASP A 356 12.70 -38.04 0.12
CA ASP A 356 12.17 -39.39 0.34
C ASP A 356 10.85 -39.27 1.13
N HIS A 357 9.74 -39.72 0.54
CA HIS A 357 8.38 -39.47 1.04
C HIS A 357 7.75 -40.76 1.59
N ASP A 358 8.16 -41.21 2.77
CA ASP A 358 7.57 -42.39 3.44
C ASP A 358 6.18 -42.11 4.07
N ASP A 359 5.77 -40.84 4.21
CA ASP A 359 4.55 -40.46 4.95
C ASP A 359 3.29 -40.24 4.07
N MET A 360 3.29 -40.62 2.78
CA MET A 360 2.17 -40.37 1.85
C MET A 360 1.45 -41.67 1.43
N ASP A 361 0.20 -41.85 1.83
CA ASP A 361 -0.65 -42.98 1.39
C ASP A 361 -1.10 -42.79 -0.07
N VAL A 362 -0.73 -43.73 -0.96
CA VAL A 362 -1.10 -43.72 -2.38
C VAL A 362 -2.23 -44.73 -2.64
N VAL A 363 -3.38 -44.26 -3.14
CA VAL A 363 -4.45 -45.13 -3.65
C VAL A 363 -4.32 -45.28 -5.17
N ARG A 364 -4.32 -46.53 -5.67
CA ARG A 364 -4.15 -46.89 -7.09
C ARG A 364 -5.49 -46.86 -7.85
N PHE A 365 -5.43 -46.58 -9.15
CA PHE A 365 -6.58 -46.65 -10.07
C PHE A 365 -6.43 -47.81 -11.05
N ASP A 366 -7.55 -48.44 -11.42
CA ASP A 366 -7.60 -49.55 -12.39
C ASP A 366 -7.56 -49.08 -13.86
N ASP A 367 -7.06 -49.94 -14.74
CA ASP A 367 -6.82 -49.69 -16.16
C ASP A 367 -8.10 -49.27 -16.92
N GLY A 368 -8.12 -48.01 -17.37
CA GLY A 368 -9.19 -47.44 -18.21
C GLY A 368 -9.57 -45.99 -17.89
N SER A 369 -9.04 -45.38 -16.84
CA SER A 369 -9.36 -43.98 -16.47
C SER A 369 -8.38 -42.96 -17.07
N PRO A 370 -8.85 -41.92 -17.79
CA PRO A 370 -7.99 -40.84 -18.26
C PRO A 370 -7.74 -39.84 -17.12
N LEU A 371 -6.55 -39.92 -16.51
CA LEU A 371 -5.96 -39.02 -15.51
C LEU A 371 -6.72 -38.89 -14.16
N GLY A 372 -6.20 -39.55 -13.12
CA GLY A 372 -6.62 -39.41 -11.72
C GLY A 372 -5.69 -38.52 -10.89
N ILE A 373 -6.25 -37.79 -9.92
CA ILE A 373 -5.53 -36.92 -8.97
C ILE A 373 -5.50 -37.61 -7.59
N VAL A 374 -4.34 -37.60 -6.94
CA VAL A 374 -4.03 -38.30 -5.68
C VAL A 374 -4.50 -37.49 -4.46
N LEU A 375 -5.06 -38.17 -3.44
CA LEU A 375 -5.51 -37.58 -2.17
C LEU A 375 -4.56 -38.00 -1.03
N THR A 376 -4.04 -37.07 -0.24
CA THR A 376 -3.39 -37.37 1.06
C THR A 376 -3.78 -36.35 2.13
N ASN A 377 -3.76 -36.77 3.40
CA ASN A 377 -3.92 -35.92 4.58
C ASN A 377 -2.51 -35.62 5.13
N ALA A 378 -1.80 -34.68 4.50
CA ALA A 378 -0.43 -34.35 4.90
C ALA A 378 -0.40 -33.32 6.05
N GLN A 379 0.62 -33.39 6.89
CA GLN A 379 0.95 -32.35 7.89
C GLN A 379 2.03 -31.41 7.34
N SER A 380 2.25 -30.27 8.00
CA SER A 380 3.35 -29.34 7.74
C SER A 380 4.67 -30.08 7.48
N PRO A 381 5.42 -29.76 6.40
CA PRO A 381 5.32 -28.55 5.57
C PRO A 381 4.40 -28.68 4.34
N TYR A 382 3.63 -29.76 4.20
CA TYR A 382 2.94 -30.11 2.96
C TYR A 382 1.49 -29.61 2.86
N ASP A 383 1.02 -28.88 3.89
CA ASP A 383 -0.32 -28.28 4.00
C ASP A 383 -0.71 -27.36 2.81
N PHE A 384 0.27 -26.97 1.98
CA PHE A 384 0.11 -26.05 0.86
C PHE A 384 -0.07 -26.70 -0.52
N ARG A 385 -0.09 -28.04 -0.62
CA ARG A 385 -0.40 -28.75 -1.89
C ARG A 385 -1.91 -29.03 -2.03
N LEU A 386 -2.45 -28.91 -3.24
CA LEU A 386 -3.88 -29.06 -3.54
C LEU A 386 -4.15 -30.36 -4.30
N ALA A 387 -5.14 -31.13 -3.85
CA ALA A 387 -5.74 -32.25 -4.58
C ALA A 387 -7.19 -31.92 -4.97
N VAL A 388 -7.60 -32.33 -6.17
CA VAL A 388 -8.94 -32.08 -6.74
C VAL A 388 -9.93 -33.12 -6.23
N LYS A 389 -11.10 -32.65 -5.79
CA LYS A 389 -12.07 -33.46 -5.05
C LYS A 389 -13.02 -34.27 -5.94
N GLU A 390 -13.33 -33.79 -7.14
CA GLU A 390 -14.12 -34.50 -8.16
C GLU A 390 -14.08 -33.75 -9.51
N VAL A 391 -14.11 -34.46 -10.64
CA VAL A 391 -14.25 -33.87 -11.99
C VAL A 391 -15.65 -34.20 -12.51
N SER A 392 -16.42 -33.18 -12.91
CA SER A 392 -17.74 -33.35 -13.56
C SER A 392 -17.84 -32.54 -14.86
N GLY A 393 -18.71 -32.96 -15.78
CA GLY A 393 -18.98 -32.24 -17.05
C GLY A 393 -18.10 -32.63 -18.26
N ARG A 394 -17.87 -31.69 -19.18
CA ARG A 394 -17.21 -31.89 -20.50
C ARG A 394 -15.80 -32.49 -20.45
N ALA A 395 -15.13 -32.45 -19.30
CA ALA A 395 -13.85 -33.12 -19.10
C ALA A 395 -13.97 -34.66 -19.22
N LEU A 396 -15.11 -35.24 -18.78
CA LEU A 396 -15.44 -36.66 -18.98
C LEU A 396 -15.74 -37.00 -20.45
N GLU A 397 -16.34 -36.07 -21.19
CA GLU A 397 -16.71 -36.28 -22.60
C GLU A 397 -15.54 -36.07 -23.58
N SER A 398 -14.60 -35.18 -23.24
CA SER A 398 -13.49 -34.79 -24.12
C SER A 398 -12.17 -35.50 -23.80
N GLY A 399 -12.05 -36.15 -22.64
CA GLY A 399 -10.83 -36.77 -22.16
C GLY A 399 -9.68 -35.77 -21.94
N ARG A 400 -9.99 -34.46 -21.85
CA ARG A 400 -9.03 -33.38 -21.64
C ARG A 400 -9.53 -32.51 -20.48
N VAL A 401 -8.65 -32.19 -19.54
CA VAL A 401 -8.90 -31.24 -18.45
C VAL A 401 -8.32 -29.90 -18.86
N PHE A 402 -9.15 -28.88 -19.02
CA PHE A 402 -8.69 -27.51 -19.26
C PHE A 402 -8.42 -26.79 -17.93
N VAL A 403 -7.54 -25.80 -17.93
CA VAL A 403 -7.24 -25.01 -16.71
C VAL A 403 -8.49 -24.32 -16.17
N GLY A 404 -9.43 -23.93 -17.04
CA GLY A 404 -10.73 -23.40 -16.64
C GLY A 404 -11.55 -24.39 -15.81
N ASP A 405 -11.53 -25.68 -16.14
CA ASP A 405 -12.26 -26.74 -15.41
C ASP A 405 -11.64 -26.95 -14.01
N LEU A 406 -10.32 -26.79 -13.89
CA LEU A 406 -9.61 -26.87 -12.62
C LEU A 406 -9.96 -25.68 -11.70
N VAL A 407 -10.02 -24.47 -12.25
CA VAL A 407 -10.42 -23.25 -11.54
C VAL A 407 -11.90 -23.30 -11.16
N GLU A 408 -12.77 -23.81 -12.03
CA GLU A 408 -14.20 -24.06 -11.75
C GLU A 408 -14.39 -25.06 -10.61
N SER A 409 -13.66 -26.18 -10.60
CA SER A 409 -13.70 -27.16 -9.50
C SER A 409 -13.25 -26.56 -8.17
N ILE A 410 -12.27 -25.64 -8.18
CA ILE A 410 -11.77 -24.95 -6.98
C ILE A 410 -12.75 -23.87 -6.49
N ASN A 411 -13.36 -23.12 -7.39
CA ASN A 411 -14.17 -21.94 -7.07
C ASN A 411 -15.68 -22.23 -7.01
N GLY A 412 -16.15 -23.34 -7.57
CA GLY A 412 -17.56 -23.74 -7.64
C GLY A 412 -18.40 -22.97 -8.68
N VAL A 413 -17.77 -22.25 -9.61
CA VAL A 413 -18.46 -21.40 -10.59
C VAL A 413 -18.15 -21.87 -12.01
N LYS A 414 -19.21 -22.12 -12.81
CA LYS A 414 -19.10 -22.49 -14.23
C LYS A 414 -18.43 -21.40 -15.04
N MET A 415 -17.27 -21.70 -15.64
CA MET A 415 -16.48 -20.73 -16.39
C MET A 415 -16.55 -20.98 -17.89
N TYR A 416 -17.06 -20.01 -18.65
CA TYR A 416 -17.20 -20.11 -20.10
C TYR A 416 -16.25 -19.14 -20.81
N GLN A 417 -15.44 -19.67 -21.75
CA GLN A 417 -14.63 -18.89 -22.71
C GLN A 417 -13.71 -17.83 -22.08
N ILE A 418 -12.94 -18.21 -21.06
CA ILE A 418 -12.02 -17.31 -20.36
C ILE A 418 -10.65 -17.26 -21.05
N SER A 419 -10.08 -16.06 -21.17
CA SER A 419 -8.74 -15.84 -21.71
C SER A 419 -7.62 -16.30 -20.75
N THR A 420 -6.43 -16.58 -21.26
CA THR A 420 -5.29 -16.99 -20.43
C THR A 420 -4.91 -15.96 -19.36
N ASP A 421 -5.10 -14.67 -19.62
CA ASP A 421 -4.80 -13.62 -18.66
C ASP A 421 -5.85 -13.50 -17.56
N GLU A 422 -7.14 -13.74 -17.87
CA GLU A 422 -8.18 -13.84 -16.85
C GLU A 422 -7.99 -15.07 -15.96
N ILE A 423 -7.52 -16.19 -16.50
CA ILE A 423 -7.15 -17.36 -15.70
C ILE A 423 -6.04 -16.99 -14.70
N LYS A 424 -5.02 -16.23 -15.11
CA LYS A 424 -3.97 -15.74 -14.18
C LYS A 424 -4.55 -14.86 -13.07
N LYS A 425 -5.52 -13.99 -13.39
CA LYS A 425 -6.20 -13.15 -12.38
C LYS A 425 -7.00 -14.01 -11.39
N HIS A 426 -7.72 -15.02 -11.86
CA HIS A 426 -8.44 -15.96 -10.99
C HIS A 426 -7.50 -16.80 -10.13
N ILE A 427 -6.34 -17.21 -10.67
CA ILE A 427 -5.29 -17.87 -9.90
C ILE A 427 -4.70 -16.92 -8.84
N ALA A 428 -4.54 -15.63 -9.14
CA ALA A 428 -4.08 -14.62 -8.18
C ALA A 428 -5.10 -14.39 -7.04
N LEU A 429 -6.38 -14.69 -7.25
CA LEU A 429 -7.40 -14.68 -6.21
C LEU A 429 -7.30 -15.87 -5.25
N LEU A 430 -6.48 -16.88 -5.53
CA LEU A 430 -6.27 -18.02 -4.63
C LEU A 430 -5.40 -17.61 -3.44
N PRO A 431 -5.69 -18.09 -2.21
CA PRO A 431 -4.95 -17.70 -0.99
C PRO A 431 -3.52 -18.25 -0.93
N ARG A 432 -3.09 -19.00 -1.94
CA ARG A 432 -1.88 -19.81 -1.93
C ARG A 432 -1.33 -19.99 -3.35
N PRO A 433 0.00 -20.14 -3.51
CA PRO A 433 0.59 -20.55 -4.78
C PRO A 433 0.00 -21.89 -5.24
N LEU A 434 -0.32 -21.99 -6.54
CA LEU A 434 -0.85 -23.21 -7.16
C LEU A 434 0.32 -24.05 -7.69
N TYR A 435 0.60 -25.18 -7.04
CA TYR A 435 1.59 -26.15 -7.50
C TYR A 435 0.88 -27.37 -8.09
N VAL A 436 1.15 -27.65 -9.36
CA VAL A 436 0.60 -28.79 -10.09
C VAL A 436 1.77 -29.72 -10.42
N SER A 437 1.80 -30.90 -9.80
CA SER A 437 2.73 -31.97 -10.16
C SER A 437 2.01 -33.08 -10.90
N PHE A 438 2.64 -33.60 -11.94
CA PHE A 438 2.20 -34.80 -12.65
C PHE A 438 3.17 -35.92 -12.31
N LEU A 439 2.66 -37.05 -11.82
CA LEU A 439 3.49 -38.23 -11.56
C LEU A 439 3.28 -39.23 -12.71
N HIS A 440 4.36 -39.62 -13.40
CA HIS A 440 4.30 -40.68 -14.39
C HIS A 440 4.61 -42.01 -13.68
N VAL A 441 3.60 -42.84 -13.45
CA VAL A 441 3.82 -44.16 -12.84
C VAL A 441 4.36 -45.09 -13.92
N THR A 442 5.63 -45.48 -13.82
CA THR A 442 6.21 -46.55 -14.66
C THR A 442 5.91 -47.92 -14.05
N ASP A 443 5.51 -48.84 -14.93
CA ASP A 443 5.11 -50.23 -14.67
C ASP A 443 6.04 -50.98 -13.71
N SER A 444 5.51 -51.52 -12.61
CA SER A 444 5.98 -52.82 -12.08
C SER A 444 5.08 -53.47 -11.00
N ILE A 445 4.43 -54.59 -11.40
CA ILE A 445 4.38 -55.91 -10.70
C ILE A 445 3.37 -56.05 -9.51
N PRO A 446 2.79 -57.26 -9.22
CA PRO A 446 2.10 -58.31 -9.99
C PRO A 446 0.61 -58.47 -9.53
N PRO A 447 -0.23 -59.37 -10.10
CA PRO A 447 -1.63 -59.49 -9.67
C PRO A 447 -1.74 -60.36 -8.41
N ASP A 448 -2.43 -59.88 -7.38
CA ASP A 448 -2.82 -60.72 -6.24
C ASP A 448 -4.31 -61.08 -6.35
N GLU A 449 -4.53 -62.38 -6.55
CA GLU A 449 -5.80 -63.07 -6.42
C GLU A 449 -6.26 -62.97 -4.96
N HIS A 450 -7.49 -62.46 -4.72
CA HIS A 450 -8.46 -62.94 -3.73
C HIS A 450 -9.56 -61.88 -3.49
N ALA A 451 -10.50 -61.78 -4.43
CA ALA A 451 -11.77 -61.11 -4.21
C ALA A 451 -12.81 -62.10 -3.66
N ALA A 452 -13.33 -61.85 -2.46
CA ALA A 452 -14.57 -62.46 -1.96
C ALA A 452 -15.63 -61.35 -1.80
N PRO A 453 -16.92 -61.60 -2.12
CA PRO A 453 -17.95 -60.57 -2.15
C PRO A 453 -18.55 -60.29 -0.76
N PRO A 454 -19.11 -59.10 -0.48
CA PRO A 454 -19.68 -58.79 0.82
C PRO A 454 -21.10 -59.35 0.97
N LEU A 455 -21.34 -59.95 2.15
CA LEU A 455 -22.64 -60.46 2.59
C LEU A 455 -23.50 -59.35 3.19
N HIS A 456 -24.78 -59.37 2.80
CA HIS A 456 -25.89 -58.67 3.44
C HIS A 456 -25.96 -58.93 4.95
N GLN A 457 -26.13 -57.88 5.76
CA GLN A 457 -26.91 -57.97 6.99
C GLN A 457 -27.80 -56.73 7.19
N THR A 458 -29.10 -57.03 7.25
CA THR A 458 -30.21 -56.22 7.70
C THR A 458 -30.25 -56.12 9.22
N SER A 459 -30.47 -54.93 9.78
CA SER A 459 -31.30 -54.78 10.98
C SER A 459 -31.79 -53.35 11.15
N SER A 460 -33.12 -53.24 11.15
CA SER A 460 -33.94 -52.08 11.46
C SER A 460 -33.87 -51.66 12.93
N ALA A 461 -33.79 -50.36 13.20
CA ALA A 461 -34.35 -49.75 14.39
C ALA A 461 -34.90 -48.36 14.06
N SER A 462 -36.19 -48.21 14.28
CA SER A 462 -37.01 -47.03 14.08
C SER A 462 -36.73 -45.94 15.12
N SER A 463 -36.47 -44.71 14.66
CA SER A 463 -36.81 -43.51 15.42
C SER A 463 -37.19 -42.39 14.46
N SER A 464 -38.49 -42.06 14.47
CA SER A 464 -39.08 -40.87 13.89
C SER A 464 -38.43 -39.61 14.48
N ALA A 465 -37.60 -38.93 13.69
CA ALA A 465 -37.19 -37.56 13.95
C ALA A 465 -37.58 -36.72 12.73
N LEU A 466 -38.32 -35.64 12.99
CA LEU A 466 -38.85 -34.70 12.02
C LEU A 466 -37.74 -34.19 11.09
N SER A 467 -38.04 -34.18 9.79
CA SER A 467 -37.22 -33.57 8.75
C SER A 467 -36.89 -32.11 9.12
N PRO A 468 -35.64 -31.64 8.94
CA PRO A 468 -35.32 -30.22 9.07
C PRO A 468 -36.11 -29.42 8.02
N PRO A 469 -36.47 -28.14 8.29
CA PRO A 469 -37.11 -27.31 7.29
C PRO A 469 -36.19 -27.19 6.06
N PRO A 470 -36.74 -27.13 4.84
CA PRO A 470 -35.91 -27.07 3.64
C PRO A 470 -35.02 -25.83 3.70
N ALA A 471 -33.74 -26.01 3.40
CA ALA A 471 -32.89 -24.89 3.00
C ALA A 471 -33.62 -24.14 1.87
N PHE A 472 -33.73 -22.83 1.99
CA PHE A 472 -34.27 -22.01 0.92
C PHE A 472 -33.26 -22.06 -0.24
N VAL A 473 -33.46 -23.00 -1.16
CA VAL A 473 -32.75 -23.08 -2.42
C VAL A 473 -33.58 -22.27 -3.40
N LEU A 474 -33.05 -21.11 -3.83
CA LEU A 474 -33.62 -20.42 -4.99
C LEU A 474 -33.59 -21.40 -6.18
N PRO A 475 -34.67 -21.55 -6.95
CA PRO A 475 -34.66 -22.39 -8.15
C PRO A 475 -33.48 -21.99 -9.05
N ASP A 476 -32.75 -22.97 -9.61
CA ASP A 476 -31.61 -22.77 -10.53
C ASP A 476 -31.97 -21.85 -11.73
N ASP A 477 -33.25 -21.65 -12.02
CA ASP A 477 -33.80 -20.79 -13.07
C ASP A 477 -33.97 -19.30 -12.66
N THR A 478 -33.34 -18.83 -11.57
CA THR A 478 -33.38 -17.40 -11.21
C THR A 478 -32.63 -16.57 -12.28
N PRO A 479 -33.26 -15.57 -12.90
CA PRO A 479 -32.62 -14.80 -13.96
C PRO A 479 -31.39 -14.05 -13.43
N LEU A 480 -30.24 -14.25 -14.08
CA LEU A 480 -29.01 -13.53 -13.78
C LEU A 480 -29.24 -12.01 -13.90
N PRO A 481 -28.57 -11.19 -13.06
CA PRO A 481 -28.61 -9.75 -13.22
C PRO A 481 -28.04 -9.34 -14.59
N SER A 482 -28.52 -8.22 -15.12
CA SER A 482 -27.99 -7.65 -16.35
C SER A 482 -26.60 -7.09 -16.13
N PHE A 483 -25.60 -7.67 -16.77
CA PHE A 483 -24.22 -7.17 -16.76
C PHE A 483 -23.99 -6.14 -17.86
N LEU A 484 -23.15 -5.15 -17.57
CA LEU A 484 -22.66 -4.17 -18.55
C LEU A 484 -21.68 -4.82 -19.54
N ASP A 485 -21.46 -4.15 -20.67
CA ASP A 485 -20.40 -4.54 -21.62
C ASP A 485 -19.02 -4.53 -20.94
N GLY A 486 -18.39 -5.69 -20.87
CA GLY A 486 -17.10 -5.92 -20.18
C GLY A 486 -17.23 -6.25 -18.68
N GLU A 487 -18.44 -6.26 -18.12
CA GLU A 487 -18.70 -6.68 -16.75
C GLU A 487 -18.77 -8.22 -16.67
N GLN A 488 -18.03 -8.79 -15.73
CA GLN A 488 -17.90 -10.23 -15.54
C GLN A 488 -18.12 -10.59 -14.08
N CYS A 489 -18.90 -11.64 -13.84
CA CYS A 489 -19.16 -12.16 -12.50
C CYS A 489 -18.06 -13.15 -12.08
N TYR A 490 -17.41 -12.86 -10.95
CA TYR A 490 -16.33 -13.67 -10.36
C TYR A 490 -16.84 -14.65 -9.32
N ALA A 491 -17.89 -14.26 -8.59
CA ALA A 491 -18.51 -15.09 -7.57
C ALA A 491 -19.99 -14.73 -7.42
N HIS A 492 -20.80 -15.72 -7.06
CA HIS A 492 -22.13 -15.51 -6.52
C HIS A 492 -22.33 -16.43 -5.32
N VAL A 493 -23.07 -15.95 -4.33
CA VAL A 493 -23.24 -16.64 -3.04
C VAL A 493 -24.64 -16.41 -2.50
N GLU A 494 -25.26 -17.48 -2.00
CA GLU A 494 -26.52 -17.39 -1.26
C GLU A 494 -26.22 -16.80 0.12
N THR A 495 -26.87 -15.69 0.45
CA THR A 495 -26.65 -14.97 1.70
C THR A 495 -27.92 -14.26 2.12
N SER A 496 -27.93 -13.67 3.31
CA SER A 496 -29.02 -12.79 3.71
C SER A 496 -28.52 -11.37 3.89
N MET A 497 -29.20 -10.40 3.31
CA MET A 497 -28.89 -8.98 3.45
C MET A 497 -29.73 -8.38 4.59
N HIS A 498 -29.09 -7.62 5.46
CA HIS A 498 -29.75 -6.84 6.50
C HIS A 498 -30.57 -5.71 5.86
N GLN A 499 -31.88 -5.69 6.11
CA GLN A 499 -32.80 -4.67 5.62
C GLN A 499 -33.50 -3.97 6.79
N PRO A 500 -33.26 -2.66 7.00
CA PRO A 500 -34.05 -1.86 7.93
C PRO A 500 -35.47 -1.66 7.38
N VAL A 501 -36.47 -1.81 8.25
CA VAL A 501 -37.89 -1.64 7.98
C VAL A 501 -38.45 -0.61 8.94
N PHE A 502 -38.86 0.53 8.39
CA PHE A 502 -39.49 1.59 9.16
C PHE A 502 -41.00 1.36 9.29
N HIS A 503 -41.48 1.31 10.54
CA HIS A 503 -42.90 1.23 10.84
C HIS A 503 -43.47 2.63 11.12
N ALA A 504 -44.07 3.24 10.08
CA ALA A 504 -44.57 4.62 10.14
C ALA A 504 -45.56 4.91 11.29
N ALA A 505 -46.37 3.92 11.71
CA ALA A 505 -47.36 4.09 12.76
C ALA A 505 -46.75 4.12 14.18
N SER A 506 -45.66 3.39 14.41
CA SER A 506 -44.97 3.32 15.70
C SER A 506 -43.73 4.20 15.76
N GLY A 507 -43.24 4.71 14.63
CA GLY A 507 -41.96 5.40 14.52
C GLY A 507 -40.75 4.50 14.79
N SER A 508 -40.96 3.17 14.89
CA SER A 508 -39.91 2.21 15.19
C SER A 508 -39.26 1.69 13.92
N CYS A 509 -37.93 1.60 13.90
CA CYS A 509 -37.18 0.85 12.91
C CYS A 509 -37.00 -0.58 13.42
N ALA A 510 -37.58 -1.56 12.72
CA ALA A 510 -37.24 -2.97 12.90
C ALA A 510 -36.19 -3.36 11.85
N ALA A 511 -35.39 -4.37 12.10
CA ALA A 511 -34.48 -4.92 11.09
C ALA A 511 -34.76 -6.40 10.89
N HIS A 512 -34.68 -6.85 9.65
CA HIS A 512 -34.74 -8.27 9.33
C HIS A 512 -33.75 -8.59 8.23
N PHE A 513 -33.39 -9.87 8.10
CA PHE A 513 -32.50 -10.35 7.07
C PHE A 513 -33.32 -10.93 5.92
N VAL A 514 -33.15 -10.37 4.73
CA VAL A 514 -33.79 -10.87 3.51
C VAL A 514 -32.86 -11.86 2.83
N PRO A 515 -33.27 -13.12 2.63
CA PRO A 515 -32.47 -14.10 1.90
C PRO A 515 -32.42 -13.74 0.41
N GLY A 516 -31.29 -14.00 -0.22
CA GLY A 516 -31.08 -13.75 -1.63
C GLY A 516 -29.68 -14.12 -2.10
N ARG A 517 -29.35 -13.71 -3.32
CA ARG A 517 -28.08 -14.01 -3.95
C ARG A 517 -27.25 -12.75 -4.13
N LEU A 518 -26.03 -12.75 -3.60
CA LEU A 518 -25.03 -11.70 -3.78
C LEU A 518 -24.10 -12.09 -4.93
N PHE A 519 -23.96 -11.23 -5.93
CA PHE A 519 -23.02 -11.36 -7.04
C PHE A 519 -21.88 -10.36 -6.87
N LEU A 520 -20.66 -10.81 -7.10
CA LEU A 520 -19.44 -10.02 -7.12
C LEU A 520 -18.88 -9.98 -8.54
N THR A 521 -18.81 -8.80 -9.14
CA THR A 521 -18.28 -8.59 -10.49
C THR A 521 -16.98 -7.77 -10.45
N ASN A 522 -16.26 -7.68 -11.57
CA ASN A 522 -15.16 -6.72 -11.72
C ASN A 522 -15.60 -5.24 -11.66
N TYR A 523 -16.90 -4.96 -11.58
CA TYR A 523 -17.44 -3.60 -11.49
C TYR A 523 -18.20 -3.31 -10.20
N ARG A 524 -19.09 -4.20 -9.76
CA ARG A 524 -20.06 -3.96 -8.68
C ARG A 524 -20.44 -5.20 -7.90
N CYS A 525 -20.97 -4.98 -6.70
CA CYS A 525 -21.74 -5.97 -5.97
C CYS A 525 -23.22 -5.78 -6.33
N LEU A 526 -23.93 -6.89 -6.54
CA LEU A 526 -25.37 -6.91 -6.83
C LEU A 526 -26.06 -7.89 -5.89
N PHE A 527 -27.11 -7.48 -5.19
CA PHE A 527 -27.92 -8.37 -4.37
C PHE A 527 -29.33 -8.49 -4.96
N GLN A 528 -29.77 -9.72 -5.23
CA GLN A 528 -31.12 -10.05 -5.68
C GLN A 528 -31.86 -10.80 -4.58
N GLY A 529 -33.01 -10.29 -4.13
CA GLY A 529 -33.79 -10.92 -3.07
C GLY A 529 -34.64 -12.11 -3.54
N GLY A 530 -34.86 -13.08 -2.65
CA GLY A 530 -35.76 -14.21 -2.89
C GLY A 530 -37.23 -13.80 -2.77
N GLY A 531 -37.99 -13.91 -3.86
CA GLY A 531 -39.31 -13.29 -4.01
C GLY A 531 -40.38 -13.72 -3.00
N GLY A 532 -40.98 -12.73 -2.34
CA GLY A 532 -42.35 -12.79 -1.81
C GLY A 532 -43.31 -12.20 -2.83
N SER A 533 -44.38 -12.93 -3.14
CA SER A 533 -45.42 -12.63 -4.14
C SER A 533 -45.81 -11.15 -4.32
N SER A 534 -45.38 -10.52 -5.43
CA SER A 534 -46.14 -9.57 -6.31
C SER A 534 -45.27 -8.55 -7.05
N SER A 535 -43.99 -8.37 -6.67
CA SER A 535 -42.99 -7.58 -7.41
C SER A 535 -41.87 -8.50 -7.88
N GLY A 536 -41.49 -8.45 -9.16
CA GLY A 536 -40.55 -9.40 -9.79
C GLY A 536 -39.19 -9.53 -9.10
N ILE A 537 -38.48 -10.61 -9.44
CA ILE A 537 -37.07 -10.86 -9.09
C ILE A 537 -36.25 -9.69 -9.68
N GLY A 538 -35.81 -8.76 -8.84
CA GLY A 538 -35.06 -7.57 -9.25
C GLY A 538 -33.89 -7.30 -8.31
N THR A 539 -32.88 -6.57 -8.80
CA THR A 539 -31.75 -6.10 -7.99
C THR A 539 -32.28 -5.20 -6.86
N MET A 540 -32.11 -5.63 -5.62
CA MET A 540 -32.52 -4.89 -4.42
C MET A 540 -31.45 -3.91 -3.95
N TRP A 541 -30.18 -4.23 -4.19
CA TRP A 541 -29.06 -3.41 -3.78
C TRP A 541 -27.91 -3.57 -4.76
N GLU A 542 -27.23 -2.46 -5.05
CA GLU A 542 -26.02 -2.44 -5.84
C GLU A 542 -25.04 -1.34 -5.40
N ILE A 543 -23.74 -1.63 -5.55
CA ILE A 543 -22.66 -0.67 -5.35
C ILE A 543 -21.48 -1.01 -6.26
N PRO A 544 -20.82 -0.03 -6.92
CA PRO A 544 -19.55 -0.28 -7.57
C PRO A 544 -18.52 -0.79 -6.55
N ILE A 545 -17.75 -1.79 -6.94
CA ILE A 545 -16.83 -2.51 -6.08
C ILE A 545 -15.75 -1.59 -5.50
N LEU A 546 -15.28 -0.62 -6.29
CA LEU A 546 -14.32 0.40 -5.85
C LEU A 546 -14.95 1.55 -5.06
N SER A 547 -16.27 1.55 -4.90
CA SER A 547 -16.99 2.43 -3.96
C SER A 547 -17.08 1.83 -2.54
N VAL A 548 -16.67 0.57 -2.35
CA VAL A 548 -16.47 0.00 -1.01
C VAL A 548 -15.30 0.72 -0.34
N ALA A 549 -15.58 1.36 0.80
CA ALA A 549 -14.57 2.05 1.60
C ALA A 549 -13.91 1.09 2.60
N ALA A 550 -14.70 0.22 3.25
CA ALA A 550 -14.22 -0.75 4.23
C ALA A 550 -15.07 -2.03 4.21
N ILE A 551 -14.43 -3.15 4.55
CA ILE A 551 -15.08 -4.44 4.79
C ILE A 551 -14.87 -4.77 6.26
N LEU A 552 -15.95 -4.82 7.05
CA LEU A 552 -15.92 -5.14 8.47
C LEU A 552 -16.47 -6.55 8.67
N VAL A 553 -15.77 -7.37 9.46
CA VAL A 553 -16.20 -8.73 9.80
C VAL A 553 -16.63 -8.76 11.26
N GLY A 554 -17.77 -9.40 11.54
CA GLY A 554 -18.28 -9.56 12.90
C GLY A 554 -18.66 -11.01 13.22
N ASP A 555 -18.46 -11.39 14.48
CA ASP A 555 -18.84 -12.71 15.01
C ASP A 555 -20.33 -12.83 15.33
N ALA A 556 -20.82 -14.06 15.21
CA ALA A 556 -22.21 -14.50 15.27
C ALA A 556 -23.09 -13.83 16.34
N THR A 557 -23.91 -12.86 15.93
CA THR A 557 -25.12 -12.49 16.66
C THR A 557 -26.31 -13.34 16.18
N PRO A 558 -27.15 -13.87 17.09
CA PRO A 558 -28.35 -14.58 16.69
C PRO A 558 -29.33 -13.60 16.06
N LEU A 559 -29.75 -13.89 14.83
CA LEU A 559 -30.76 -13.11 14.12
C LEU A 559 -32.15 -13.62 14.50
N ASP A 560 -32.88 -12.83 15.28
CA ASP A 560 -34.31 -13.05 15.48
C ASP A 560 -35.05 -12.64 14.21
N PHE A 561 -35.39 -13.64 13.38
CA PHE A 561 -36.02 -13.45 12.08
C PHE A 561 -37.42 -12.82 12.14
N ASN A 562 -38.04 -12.64 13.31
CA ASN A 562 -39.33 -11.98 13.46
C ASN A 562 -39.67 -11.68 14.94
N PRO A 563 -39.71 -10.41 15.41
CA PRO A 563 -40.10 -10.12 16.79
C PRO A 563 -41.56 -10.49 17.10
N LEU A 564 -42.41 -10.67 16.08
CA LEU A 564 -43.80 -11.11 16.25
C LEU A 564 -43.98 -12.64 16.31
N ALA A 565 -42.99 -13.43 15.85
CA ALA A 565 -43.04 -14.89 15.96
C ALA A 565 -42.40 -15.41 17.26
N ALA A 566 -41.49 -14.65 17.87
CA ALA A 566 -40.81 -14.99 19.12
C ALA A 566 -41.78 -15.16 20.31
N ALA A 567 -42.96 -14.53 20.26
CA ALA A 567 -43.98 -14.68 21.30
C ALA A 567 -44.71 -16.04 21.25
N ALA A 568 -44.51 -16.87 20.21
CA ALA A 568 -45.31 -18.07 19.97
C ALA A 568 -44.55 -19.42 19.99
N SER A 569 -43.21 -19.44 20.06
CA SER A 569 -42.44 -20.70 20.02
C SER A 569 -41.39 -20.82 21.13
N SER A 570 -41.80 -21.36 22.28
CA SER A 570 -40.89 -21.78 23.34
C SER A 570 -40.36 -23.21 23.10
N GLN A 571 -39.58 -23.42 22.04
CA GLN A 571 -38.82 -24.68 21.88
C GLN A 571 -37.38 -24.42 21.49
N ASN A 572 -36.47 -25.09 22.20
CA ASN A 572 -35.03 -25.11 22.00
C ASN A 572 -34.67 -25.52 20.56
N HIS A 573 -34.40 -24.55 19.68
CA HIS A 573 -33.67 -24.78 18.44
C HIS A 573 -32.16 -24.54 18.66
N PRO A 574 -31.27 -25.32 18.02
CA PRO A 574 -29.84 -25.09 18.07
C PRO A 574 -29.51 -23.71 17.51
N ARG A 575 -28.70 -22.93 18.25
CA ARG A 575 -28.25 -21.59 17.83
C ARG A 575 -27.35 -21.74 16.61
N HIS A 576 -27.83 -21.35 15.43
CA HIS A 576 -27.00 -21.31 14.23
C HIS A 576 -26.08 -20.08 14.28
N HIS A 577 -24.77 -20.33 14.32
CA HIS A 577 -23.75 -19.29 14.20
C HIS A 577 -23.72 -18.77 12.77
N HIS A 578 -23.92 -17.46 12.58
CA HIS A 578 -23.83 -16.81 11.27
C HIS A 578 -22.57 -15.94 11.24
N HIS A 579 -21.83 -15.96 10.14
CA HIS A 579 -20.70 -15.05 9.93
C HIS A 579 -21.25 -13.77 9.30
N THR A 580 -20.91 -12.61 9.85
CA THR A 580 -21.42 -11.33 9.34
C THR A 580 -20.33 -10.52 8.64
N LEU A 581 -20.71 -9.87 7.54
CA LEU A 581 -19.84 -9.01 6.74
C LEU A 581 -20.58 -7.70 6.48
N THR A 582 -20.01 -6.58 6.93
CA THR A 582 -20.56 -5.25 6.75
C THR A 582 -19.71 -4.45 5.78
N LEU A 583 -20.32 -3.90 4.74
CA LEU A 583 -19.70 -3.01 3.78
C LEU A 583 -20.04 -1.57 4.12
N VAL A 584 -19.01 -0.77 4.31
CA VAL A 584 -19.10 0.68 4.44
C VAL A 584 -18.71 1.27 3.09
N CYS A 585 -19.59 2.05 2.48
CA CYS A 585 -19.40 2.57 1.13
C CYS A 585 -19.14 4.09 1.15
N LYS A 586 -18.50 4.60 0.09
CA LYS A 586 -18.10 6.01 -0.05
C LYS A 586 -19.29 6.95 -0.31
N ASP A 587 -20.43 6.41 -0.73
CA ASP A 587 -21.65 7.11 -1.10
C ASP A 587 -22.70 7.13 0.02
N THR A 588 -22.27 6.95 1.27
CA THR A 588 -23.06 6.85 2.50
C THR A 588 -23.82 5.55 2.73
N GLN A 589 -23.77 4.59 1.80
CA GLN A 589 -24.40 3.29 2.03
C GLN A 589 -23.61 2.46 3.07
N GLN A 590 -24.35 1.76 3.93
CA GLN A 590 -23.82 0.72 4.79
C GLN A 590 -24.73 -0.50 4.71
N VAL A 591 -24.18 -1.65 4.30
CA VAL A 591 -24.95 -2.89 4.14
C VAL A 591 -24.29 -4.03 4.90
N GLN A 592 -25.08 -4.88 5.54
CA GLN A 592 -24.59 -6.05 6.25
C GLN A 592 -25.15 -7.33 5.61
N PHE A 593 -24.30 -8.34 5.46
CA PHE A 593 -24.64 -9.67 4.97
C PHE A 593 -24.38 -10.71 6.05
N ALA A 594 -25.22 -11.75 6.11
CA ALA A 594 -25.10 -12.87 7.04
C ALA A 594 -25.01 -14.19 6.28
N PHE A 595 -23.94 -14.94 6.54
CA PHE A 595 -23.61 -16.20 5.90
C PHE A 595 -23.78 -17.36 6.88
N ARG A 596 -24.41 -18.45 6.40
CA ARG A 596 -24.56 -19.69 7.18
C ARG A 596 -23.33 -20.58 7.08
N ASP A 597 -22.67 -20.60 5.93
CA ASP A 597 -21.47 -21.39 5.67
C ASP A 597 -20.19 -20.55 5.87
N SER A 598 -19.29 -21.03 6.73
CA SER A 598 -18.00 -20.41 7.02
C SER A 598 -17.06 -20.39 5.80
N GLN A 599 -17.14 -21.42 4.95
CA GLN A 599 -16.35 -21.51 3.73
C GLN A 599 -16.83 -20.51 2.68
N GLU A 600 -18.15 -20.37 2.48
CA GLU A 600 -18.73 -19.37 1.58
C GLU A 600 -18.42 -17.95 2.06
N PHE A 601 -18.54 -17.70 3.38
CA PHE A 601 -18.10 -16.45 3.99
C PHE A 601 -16.64 -16.12 3.67
N THR A 602 -15.73 -17.07 3.92
CA THR A 602 -14.28 -16.88 3.72
C THR A 602 -13.96 -16.60 2.25
N ARG A 603 -14.59 -17.33 1.31
CA ARG A 603 -14.43 -17.12 -0.14
C ARG A 603 -14.95 -15.75 -0.56
N THR A 604 -16.13 -15.36 -0.10
CA THR A 604 -16.76 -14.08 -0.41
C THR A 604 -15.92 -12.92 0.10
N HIS A 605 -15.53 -12.96 1.38
CA HIS A 605 -14.67 -11.94 1.99
C HIS A 605 -13.36 -11.76 1.21
N LYS A 606 -12.73 -12.88 0.79
CA LYS A 606 -11.48 -12.83 0.03
C LYS A 606 -11.67 -12.28 -1.38
N CYS A 607 -12.69 -12.74 -2.11
CA CYS A 607 -13.03 -12.25 -3.44
C CYS A 607 -13.30 -10.74 -3.40
N LEU A 608 -14.13 -10.32 -2.46
CA LEU A 608 -14.47 -8.92 -2.25
C LEU A 608 -13.24 -8.07 -1.91
N SER A 609 -12.37 -8.56 -1.03
CA SER A 609 -11.14 -7.84 -0.65
C SER A 609 -10.22 -7.58 -1.84
N VAL A 610 -10.12 -8.50 -2.79
CA VAL A 610 -9.27 -8.29 -3.97
C VAL A 610 -9.94 -7.38 -5.00
N LEU A 611 -11.24 -7.55 -5.23
CA LEU A 611 -11.95 -6.74 -6.23
C LEU A 611 -12.18 -5.29 -5.76
N ALA A 612 -12.44 -5.08 -4.46
CA ALA A 612 -12.63 -3.75 -3.87
C ALA A 612 -11.29 -3.01 -3.67
N PHE A 613 -10.20 -3.76 -3.46
CA PHE A 613 -8.87 -3.21 -3.22
C PHE A 613 -7.81 -3.85 -4.14
N PRO A 614 -7.92 -3.62 -5.47
CA PRO A 614 -6.99 -4.21 -6.43
C PRO A 614 -5.58 -3.64 -6.24
N ALA A 615 -4.56 -4.45 -6.56
CA ALA A 615 -3.16 -4.06 -6.45
C ALA A 615 -2.74 -2.97 -7.45
N SER A 616 -3.45 -2.87 -8.59
CA SER A 616 -3.22 -1.86 -9.61
C SER A 616 -4.53 -1.16 -9.99
N LEU A 617 -4.47 0.16 -10.19
CA LEU A 617 -5.60 0.92 -10.75
C LEU A 617 -5.98 0.45 -12.15
N THR A 618 -5.06 -0.17 -12.90
CA THR A 618 -5.34 -0.73 -14.23
C THR A 618 -6.30 -1.92 -14.22
N ASP A 619 -6.57 -2.51 -13.05
CA ASP A 619 -7.62 -3.52 -12.87
C ASP A 619 -9.02 -2.92 -12.67
N ALA A 620 -9.15 -1.60 -12.64
CA ALA A 620 -10.44 -0.93 -12.53
C ALA A 620 -11.33 -1.16 -13.76
N PHE A 621 -12.65 -1.13 -13.53
CA PHE A 621 -13.64 -1.45 -14.56
C PHE A 621 -13.56 -0.56 -15.82
N CYS A 622 -13.13 0.69 -15.71
CA CYS A 622 -13.01 1.61 -16.85
C CYS A 622 -12.13 1.09 -18.01
N PHE A 623 -11.19 0.17 -17.73
CA PHE A 623 -10.35 -0.47 -18.76
C PHE A 623 -11.04 -1.64 -19.46
N PHE A 624 -12.11 -2.18 -18.88
CA PHE A 624 -12.92 -3.27 -19.44
C PHE A 624 -14.21 -2.75 -20.07
N TYR A 625 -14.74 -1.63 -19.58
CA TYR A 625 -16.00 -1.05 -20.03
C TYR A 625 -15.90 -0.57 -21.49
N ARG A 626 -16.73 -1.15 -22.36
CA ARG A 626 -16.79 -0.84 -23.80
C ARG A 626 -18.24 -0.72 -24.26
N PRO A 627 -18.94 0.37 -23.90
CA PRO A 627 -20.32 0.54 -24.29
C PRO A 627 -20.44 0.73 -25.81
N HIS A 628 -21.58 0.31 -26.34
CA HIS A 628 -21.97 0.63 -27.71
C HIS A 628 -22.33 2.12 -27.81
N THR A 629 -21.43 2.94 -28.34
CA THR A 629 -21.64 4.39 -28.53
C THR A 629 -21.95 4.70 -29.99
N LEU A 630 -23.06 5.42 -30.25
CA LEU A 630 -23.36 5.90 -31.60
C LEU A 630 -22.40 7.04 -31.99
N PRO A 631 -22.08 7.22 -33.28
CA PRO A 631 -21.21 8.32 -33.71
C PRO A 631 -21.68 9.73 -33.29
N SER A 632 -23.01 9.93 -33.10
CA SER A 632 -23.61 11.17 -32.61
C SER A 632 -23.32 11.47 -31.14
N ASP A 633 -22.97 10.44 -30.37
CA ASP A 633 -22.85 10.50 -28.91
C ASP A 633 -21.39 10.58 -28.46
N VAL A 634 -20.46 10.45 -29.42
CA VAL A 634 -19.03 10.58 -29.17
C VAL A 634 -18.70 12.05 -28.90
N VAL A 635 -18.26 12.33 -27.68
CA VAL A 635 -17.77 13.64 -27.29
C VAL A 635 -16.32 13.78 -27.73
N ALA A 636 -15.97 14.91 -28.35
CA ALA A 636 -14.60 15.20 -28.74
C ALA A 636 -13.68 15.25 -27.50
N PRO A 637 -12.41 14.83 -27.62
CA PRO A 637 -11.45 14.99 -26.53
C PRO A 637 -11.38 16.45 -26.06
N PHE A 638 -11.30 16.66 -24.75
CA PHE A 638 -11.19 17.99 -24.17
C PHE A 638 -9.88 18.66 -24.62
N ASP A 639 -9.99 19.86 -25.20
CA ASP A 639 -8.86 20.73 -25.52
C ASP A 639 -9.02 22.06 -24.78
N ILE A 640 -8.23 22.27 -23.74
CA ILE A 640 -8.23 23.48 -22.92
C ILE A 640 -8.00 24.75 -23.75
N ARG A 641 -7.30 24.67 -24.89
CA ARG A 641 -7.01 25.82 -25.76
C ARG A 641 -8.27 26.32 -26.46
N ALA A 642 -9.23 25.45 -26.76
CA ALA A 642 -10.50 25.84 -27.34
C ALA A 642 -11.30 26.70 -26.35
N ASP A 643 -11.28 26.35 -25.07
CA ASP A 643 -11.88 27.18 -24.02
C ASP A 643 -11.12 28.50 -23.86
N TYR A 644 -9.77 28.49 -23.79
CA TYR A 644 -8.97 29.72 -23.75
C TYR A 644 -9.24 30.68 -24.92
N GLN A 645 -9.50 30.14 -26.11
CA GLN A 645 -9.91 30.94 -27.27
C GLN A 645 -11.29 31.57 -27.04
N ARG A 646 -12.26 30.78 -26.58
CA ARG A 646 -13.64 31.21 -26.30
C ARG A 646 -13.69 32.35 -25.27
N ILE A 647 -12.93 32.25 -24.19
CA ILE A 647 -12.86 33.30 -23.15
C ILE A 647 -11.90 34.45 -23.48
N GLY A 648 -11.32 34.46 -24.69
CA GLY A 648 -10.50 35.57 -25.18
C GLY A 648 -9.13 35.70 -24.52
N LEU A 649 -8.56 34.61 -24.00
CA LEU A 649 -7.22 34.61 -23.40
C LEU A 649 -6.09 34.51 -24.45
N LEU A 650 -6.36 33.95 -25.63
CA LEU A 650 -5.34 33.76 -26.68
C LEU A 650 -4.96 35.04 -27.46
N HIS A 651 -5.53 36.18 -27.11
CA HIS A 651 -5.25 37.46 -27.78
C HIS A 651 -4.80 38.51 -26.76
N GLY A 652 -3.72 39.23 -27.07
CA GLY A 652 -3.29 40.40 -26.29
C GLY A 652 -2.19 40.11 -25.26
N ARG A 653 -2.52 40.20 -23.97
CA ARG A 653 -1.54 40.29 -22.86
C ARG A 653 -0.94 38.95 -22.43
N PHE A 654 -1.52 37.84 -22.88
CA PHE A 654 -1.14 36.50 -22.46
C PHE A 654 -0.66 35.68 -23.66
N ARG A 655 0.19 34.70 -23.38
CA ARG A 655 0.55 33.65 -24.33
C ARG A 655 0.24 32.29 -23.71
N CYS A 656 -0.16 31.35 -24.56
CA CYS A 656 -0.33 29.96 -24.19
C CYS A 656 1.02 29.25 -24.38
N ILE A 657 1.52 28.58 -23.34
CA ILE A 657 2.75 27.77 -23.43
C ILE A 657 2.40 26.30 -23.36
N ASP A 658 3.10 25.48 -24.15
CA ASP A 658 3.19 24.03 -23.93
C ASP A 658 4.30 23.79 -22.91
N GLN A 659 3.93 23.55 -21.66
CA GLN A 659 4.92 23.32 -20.60
C GLN A 659 5.37 21.86 -20.52
N ALA A 660 4.80 20.95 -21.33
CA ALA A 660 5.14 19.52 -21.39
C ALA A 660 5.29 18.82 -20.02
N TYR A 661 4.57 19.31 -19.01
CA TYR A 661 4.66 18.87 -17.61
C TYR A 661 6.05 19.03 -16.95
N LEU A 662 6.94 19.84 -17.54
CA LEU A 662 8.29 20.10 -17.04
C LEU A 662 8.35 21.27 -16.06
N LEU A 663 7.44 22.24 -16.21
CA LEU A 663 7.36 23.39 -15.30
C LEU A 663 6.55 23.05 -14.05
N CYS A 664 5.45 22.31 -14.25
CA CYS A 664 4.62 21.79 -13.17
C CYS A 664 3.87 20.54 -13.65
N ASP A 665 4.19 19.39 -13.06
CA ASP A 665 3.65 18.09 -13.45
C ASP A 665 2.17 17.86 -13.05
N THR A 666 1.65 18.71 -12.17
CA THR A 666 0.25 18.68 -11.70
C THR A 666 -0.63 19.75 -12.36
N TYR A 667 -0.09 20.54 -13.29
CA TYR A 667 -0.83 21.48 -14.13
C TYR A 667 -1.18 20.88 -15.49
N PRO A 668 -2.13 21.47 -16.22
CA PRO A 668 -2.37 21.10 -17.61
C PRO A 668 -1.11 21.34 -18.46
N ARG A 669 -1.01 20.62 -19.57
CA ARG A 669 0.06 20.80 -20.55
C ARG A 669 0.10 22.22 -21.12
N PHE A 670 -1.06 22.83 -21.30
CA PHE A 670 -1.19 24.18 -21.83
C PHE A 670 -1.63 25.15 -20.74
N VAL A 671 -0.83 26.18 -20.47
CA VAL A 671 -1.14 27.20 -19.45
C VAL A 671 -0.98 28.62 -19.98
N MET A 672 -1.75 29.56 -19.43
CA MET A 672 -1.72 30.98 -19.80
C MET A 672 -0.81 31.79 -18.88
N VAL A 673 0.21 32.42 -19.48
CA VAL A 673 1.23 33.23 -18.81
C VAL A 673 1.34 34.61 -19.48
N PRO A 674 1.99 35.62 -18.87
CA PRO A 674 2.22 36.91 -19.53
C PRO A 674 3.00 36.76 -20.84
N ALA A 675 2.60 37.47 -21.88
CA ALA A 675 3.24 37.40 -23.20
C ALA A 675 4.74 37.78 -23.14
N ASP A 676 5.08 38.81 -22.35
CA ASP A 676 6.42 39.39 -22.31
C ASP A 676 7.36 38.75 -21.26
N MET A 677 6.90 37.74 -20.51
CA MET A 677 7.72 37.08 -19.49
C MET A 677 8.47 35.88 -20.08
N SER A 678 9.79 35.82 -19.87
CA SER A 678 10.64 34.72 -20.35
C SER A 678 10.46 33.43 -19.55
N ASP A 679 10.73 32.28 -20.18
CA ASP A 679 10.58 30.97 -19.55
C ASP A 679 11.50 30.78 -18.34
N VAL A 680 12.69 31.37 -18.34
CA VAL A 680 13.63 31.36 -17.19
C VAL A 680 13.00 32.05 -15.96
N LYS A 681 12.29 33.16 -16.17
CA LYS A 681 11.58 33.85 -15.07
C LYS A 681 10.39 33.05 -14.58
N LEU A 682 9.68 32.37 -15.48
CA LEU A 682 8.59 31.46 -15.12
C LEU A 682 9.09 30.29 -14.28
N GLN A 683 10.25 29.71 -14.62
CA GLN A 683 10.90 28.66 -13.83
C GLN A 683 11.27 29.13 -12.43
N ALA A 684 11.84 30.34 -12.30
CA ALA A 684 12.17 30.92 -11.00
C ALA A 684 10.90 31.17 -10.15
N ALA A 685 9.84 31.72 -10.75
CA ALA A 685 8.55 31.92 -10.08
C ALA A 685 7.89 30.60 -9.66
N ALA A 686 7.94 29.58 -10.53
CA ALA A 686 7.45 28.24 -10.22
C ALA A 686 8.22 27.63 -9.04
N ALA A 687 9.54 27.72 -9.01
CA ALA A 687 10.35 27.22 -7.89
C ALA A 687 10.00 27.88 -6.54
N PHE A 688 9.43 29.10 -6.56
CA PHE A 688 8.96 29.80 -5.37
C PHE A 688 7.53 29.41 -4.93
N ARG A 689 6.83 28.57 -5.68
CA ARG A 689 5.45 28.15 -5.40
C ARG A 689 5.42 26.68 -5.02
N SER A 690 4.60 26.32 -4.02
CA SER A 690 4.48 24.93 -3.56
C SER A 690 4.11 24.00 -4.72
N SER A 691 4.82 22.89 -4.86
CA SER A 691 4.64 21.93 -5.99
C SER A 691 4.78 22.56 -7.37
N GLN A 692 5.52 23.68 -7.47
CA GLN A 692 5.76 24.45 -8.69
C GLN A 692 4.49 25.00 -9.38
N ARG A 693 3.37 25.06 -8.66
CA ARG A 693 2.07 25.53 -9.18
C ARG A 693 2.03 27.05 -9.21
N LEU A 694 2.75 27.62 -10.17
CA LEU A 694 2.86 29.06 -10.40
C LEU A 694 1.50 29.72 -10.73
N PRO A 695 1.35 31.03 -10.49
CA PRO A 695 0.21 31.81 -10.95
C PRO A 695 0.00 31.69 -12.46
N VAL A 696 -1.20 31.23 -12.85
CA VAL A 696 -1.66 31.16 -14.25
C VAL A 696 -3.09 31.65 -14.35
N VAL A 697 -3.46 32.21 -15.50
CA VAL A 697 -4.83 32.72 -15.74
C VAL A 697 -5.72 31.60 -16.26
N CYS A 698 -6.92 31.48 -15.72
CA CYS A 698 -7.90 30.46 -16.11
C CYS A 698 -9.21 31.03 -16.66
N TRP A 699 -9.51 32.31 -16.38
CA TRP A 699 -10.70 33.00 -16.89
C TRP A 699 -10.47 34.50 -17.07
N GLN A 700 -11.17 35.11 -18.05
CA GLN A 700 -11.16 36.55 -18.29
C GLN A 700 -12.59 37.08 -18.50
N HIS A 701 -12.89 38.20 -17.86
CA HIS A 701 -14.16 38.88 -18.02
C HIS A 701 -14.29 39.48 -19.43
N PRO A 702 -15.40 39.24 -20.15
CA PRO A 702 -15.51 39.61 -21.56
C PRO A 702 -15.49 41.13 -21.82
N THR A 703 -15.97 41.94 -20.86
CA THR A 703 -16.08 43.41 -21.03
C THR A 703 -14.99 44.22 -20.34
N ASN A 704 -14.72 43.98 -19.05
CA ASN A 704 -13.75 44.76 -18.26
C ASN A 704 -12.32 44.16 -18.31
N HIS A 705 -12.14 42.96 -18.87
CA HIS A 705 -10.87 42.26 -18.98
C HIS A 705 -10.15 41.95 -17.65
N ALA A 706 -10.85 42.03 -16.51
CA ALA A 706 -10.36 41.48 -15.24
C ALA A 706 -10.22 39.97 -15.35
N VAL A 707 -9.20 39.40 -14.70
CA VAL A 707 -8.89 37.98 -14.81
C VAL A 707 -9.00 37.26 -13.48
N ILE A 708 -9.33 35.97 -13.55
CA ILE A 708 -9.14 35.02 -12.46
C ILE A 708 -7.86 34.24 -12.75
N ALA A 709 -6.93 34.30 -11.81
CA ALA A 709 -5.72 33.50 -11.79
C ALA A 709 -5.73 32.53 -10.61
N ARG A 710 -5.04 31.40 -10.76
CA ARG A 710 -4.89 30.39 -9.71
C ARG A 710 -3.45 29.97 -9.51
N SER A 711 -3.12 29.56 -8.30
CA SER A 711 -1.79 29.02 -7.93
C SER A 711 -1.85 28.16 -6.67
N SER A 712 -0.70 27.64 -6.25
CA SER A 712 -0.44 27.25 -4.85
C SER A 712 0.12 28.41 -4.03
N GLN A 713 0.34 28.17 -2.74
CA GLN A 713 0.96 29.16 -1.85
C GLN A 713 2.44 29.44 -2.19
N PRO A 714 2.95 30.65 -1.89
CA PRO A 714 4.36 30.96 -2.02
C PRO A 714 5.22 30.37 -0.88
N LEU A 715 6.50 30.09 -1.16
CA LEU A 715 7.50 29.52 -0.24
C LEU A 715 8.22 30.61 0.57
N VAL A 716 7.44 31.42 1.28
CA VAL A 716 7.92 32.59 2.05
C VAL A 716 8.72 32.16 3.29
N GLY A 717 8.21 31.19 4.03
CA GLY A 717 8.78 30.69 5.28
C GLY A 717 8.94 31.72 6.41
N LEU A 718 9.56 31.28 7.51
CA LEU A 718 9.88 32.14 8.65
C LEU A 718 10.90 33.23 8.29
N LYS A 719 11.82 32.94 7.37
CA LYS A 719 12.80 33.90 6.85
C LYS A 719 12.17 35.02 6.00
N SER A 720 10.87 34.94 5.71
CA SER A 720 10.17 35.88 4.85
C SER A 720 10.85 36.07 3.50
N ALA A 721 11.24 34.94 2.90
CA ALA A 721 11.85 34.86 1.58
C ALA A 721 10.96 35.52 0.51
N ARG A 722 11.62 36.03 -0.52
CA ARG A 722 11.01 36.78 -1.62
C ARG A 722 11.51 36.24 -2.95
N CYS A 723 10.68 36.39 -3.97
CA CYS A 723 11.04 36.07 -5.34
C CYS A 723 10.58 37.24 -6.23
N ALA A 724 11.54 37.95 -6.82
CA ALA A 724 11.24 39.10 -7.67
C ALA A 724 10.49 38.67 -8.94
N GLU A 725 10.77 37.47 -9.44
CA GLU A 725 10.13 36.88 -10.61
C GLU A 725 8.66 36.52 -10.32
N ASP A 726 8.32 35.98 -9.15
CA ASP A 726 6.93 35.74 -8.76
C ASP A 726 6.18 37.07 -8.54
N GLU A 727 6.80 38.04 -7.85
CA GLU A 727 6.25 39.40 -7.69
C GLU A 727 5.95 40.05 -9.07
N GLN A 728 6.86 39.89 -10.05
CA GLN A 728 6.68 40.36 -11.42
C GLN A 728 5.58 39.59 -12.16
N LEU A 729 5.52 38.27 -12.00
CA LEU A 729 4.54 37.39 -12.64
C LEU A 729 3.12 37.77 -12.21
N VAL A 730 2.89 37.86 -10.89
CA VAL A 730 1.59 38.25 -10.31
C VAL A 730 1.19 39.64 -10.80
N ALA A 731 2.11 40.60 -10.79
CA ALA A 731 1.82 41.95 -11.27
C ALA A 731 1.45 41.96 -12.77
N ALA A 732 2.21 41.25 -13.61
CA ALA A 732 1.99 41.19 -15.05
C ALA A 732 0.65 40.53 -15.41
N LEU A 733 0.25 39.49 -14.68
CA LEU A 733 -1.04 38.84 -14.89
C LEU A 733 -2.21 39.75 -14.52
N LEU A 734 -2.14 40.39 -13.35
CA LEU A 734 -3.30 41.01 -12.73
C LEU A 734 -3.49 42.50 -13.03
N CYS A 735 -2.41 43.25 -13.30
CA CYS A 735 -2.47 44.72 -13.43
C CYS A 735 -2.83 45.24 -14.85
N GLY A 736 -3.04 44.38 -15.85
CA GLY A 736 -3.13 44.82 -17.26
C GLY A 736 -4.55 44.96 -17.87
N GLY A 737 -5.63 44.80 -17.11
CA GLY A 737 -7.00 44.86 -17.64
C GLY A 737 -7.53 46.29 -17.77
N GLY A 738 -7.32 46.95 -18.91
CA GLY A 738 -8.13 48.08 -19.41
C GLY A 738 -8.03 49.44 -18.70
N SER A 739 -7.99 50.51 -19.50
CA SER A 739 -7.90 51.94 -19.11
C SER A 739 -9.07 52.52 -18.29
N SER A 740 -9.85 51.71 -17.57
CA SER A 740 -11.01 52.17 -16.78
C SER A 740 -10.68 52.57 -15.34
N SER A 741 -9.40 52.64 -14.97
CA SER A 741 -8.94 53.24 -13.70
C SER A 741 -9.25 54.74 -13.57
N LEU A 742 -9.90 55.37 -14.55
CA LEU A 742 -10.28 56.80 -14.51
C LEU A 742 -11.65 57.06 -13.88
N LEU A 743 -12.49 56.04 -13.62
CA LEU A 743 -13.84 56.27 -13.07
C LEU A 743 -13.98 55.97 -11.57
N PHE A 744 -13.09 55.16 -10.98
CA PHE A 744 -13.04 54.97 -9.53
C PHE A 744 -11.58 54.74 -9.07
N PRO A 745 -11.04 55.57 -8.15
CA PRO A 745 -9.74 55.29 -7.55
C PRO A 745 -9.91 54.17 -6.52
N SER A 746 -9.93 52.91 -6.98
CA SER A 746 -9.72 51.80 -6.04
C SER A 746 -8.30 51.93 -5.49
N ALA A 747 -8.15 51.92 -4.17
CA ALA A 747 -6.83 51.98 -3.52
C ALA A 747 -5.93 50.76 -3.85
N HIS A 748 -6.51 49.68 -4.40
CA HIS A 748 -5.84 48.41 -4.68
C HIS A 748 -5.99 48.06 -6.16
N ARG A 749 -4.90 47.60 -6.79
CA ARG A 749 -4.84 47.24 -8.22
C ARG A 749 -5.34 45.82 -8.52
N TYR A 750 -5.22 44.91 -7.56
CA TYR A 750 -5.67 43.52 -7.67
C TYR A 750 -5.84 42.90 -6.28
N ILE A 751 -6.52 41.75 -6.24
CA ILE A 751 -6.81 41.01 -5.00
C ILE A 751 -6.05 39.68 -5.01
N ILE A 752 -5.52 39.29 -3.86
CA ILE A 752 -5.03 37.94 -3.59
C ILE A 752 -5.99 37.31 -2.57
N MET A 753 -6.65 36.22 -2.94
CA MET A 753 -7.57 35.48 -2.10
C MET A 753 -6.92 34.17 -1.66
N ASP A 754 -6.49 34.11 -0.41
CA ASP A 754 -6.07 32.86 0.23
C ASP A 754 -7.32 32.17 0.78
N ALA A 755 -7.64 30.99 0.26
CA ALA A 755 -8.81 30.23 0.68
C ALA A 755 -8.78 29.90 2.19
N ARG A 756 -7.60 29.85 2.80
CA ARG A 756 -7.42 29.46 4.21
C ARG A 756 -7.85 30.56 5.17
N GLY A 757 -7.97 30.19 6.44
CA GLY A 757 -8.00 31.17 7.53
C GLY A 757 -6.60 31.66 7.89
N GLN A 758 -6.52 32.85 8.49
CA GLN A 758 -5.25 33.49 8.86
C GLN A 758 -4.35 32.59 9.72
N LEU A 759 -4.92 31.86 10.69
CA LEU A 759 -4.17 30.94 11.55
C LEU A 759 -3.57 29.77 10.76
N ALA A 760 -4.32 29.19 9.83
CA ALA A 760 -3.82 28.09 8.99
C ALA A 760 -2.72 28.57 8.02
N ALA A 761 -2.87 29.78 7.47
CA ALA A 761 -1.82 30.40 6.64
C ALA A 761 -0.55 30.69 7.46
N ALA A 762 -0.69 31.18 8.70
CA ALA A 762 0.42 31.38 9.62
C ALA A 762 1.14 30.07 10.00
N GLY A 763 0.38 29.00 10.25
CA GLY A 763 0.96 27.66 10.49
C GLY A 763 1.76 27.15 9.29
N ASN A 764 1.27 27.33 8.07
CA ASN A 764 2.02 26.99 6.86
C ASN A 764 3.28 27.86 6.68
N LYS A 765 3.23 29.13 7.08
CA LYS A 765 4.41 30.01 7.09
C LYS A 765 5.50 29.48 8.03
N ALA A 766 5.12 28.91 9.19
CA ALA A 766 6.05 28.27 10.10
C ALA A 766 6.74 27.04 9.48
N MET A 767 6.06 26.33 8.57
CA MET A 767 6.58 25.16 7.85
C MET A 767 7.36 25.51 6.56
N GLY A 768 7.79 26.77 6.38
CA GLY A 768 8.55 27.19 5.20
C GLY A 768 7.71 27.66 4.01
N LYS A 769 6.38 27.68 4.12
CA LYS A 769 5.45 28.14 3.06
C LYS A 769 4.88 29.53 3.40
N GLY A 770 3.60 29.83 3.16
CA GLY A 770 3.00 31.08 3.67
C GLY A 770 2.01 31.75 2.73
N THR A 771 2.01 33.09 2.73
CA THR A 771 1.15 33.95 1.92
C THR A 771 1.90 35.24 1.55
N GLU A 772 1.45 35.90 0.49
CA GLU A 772 1.99 37.10 -0.10
C GLU A 772 1.95 38.30 0.86
N SER A 773 3.09 38.96 1.07
CA SER A 773 3.14 40.21 1.83
C SER A 773 2.74 41.38 0.94
N THR A 774 1.71 42.14 1.32
CA THR A 774 1.26 43.34 0.58
C THR A 774 2.33 44.42 0.44
N ALA A 775 3.39 44.39 1.26
CA ALA A 775 4.56 45.27 1.11
C ALA A 775 5.41 44.92 -0.13
N ASN A 776 5.47 43.64 -0.49
CA ASN A 776 6.23 43.12 -1.62
C ASN A 776 5.37 43.10 -2.89
N TYR A 777 4.12 42.63 -2.77
CA TYR A 777 3.14 42.59 -3.84
C TYR A 777 2.41 43.94 -3.93
N ARG A 778 3.10 44.93 -4.50
CA ARG A 778 2.61 46.33 -4.54
C ARG A 778 1.26 46.42 -5.24
N GLY A 779 0.30 47.07 -4.57
CA GLY A 779 -1.07 47.24 -5.07
C GLY A 779 -1.99 46.05 -4.80
N ALA A 780 -1.51 44.97 -4.17
CA ALA A 780 -2.33 43.84 -3.77
C ALA A 780 -3.16 44.14 -2.51
N LYS A 781 -4.39 43.59 -2.47
CA LYS A 781 -5.13 43.35 -1.22
C LYS A 781 -5.13 41.86 -0.92
N LEU A 782 -4.62 41.44 0.24
CA LEU A 782 -4.73 40.05 0.67
C LEU A 782 -6.02 39.82 1.50
N VAL A 783 -6.80 38.81 1.13
CA VAL A 783 -8.05 38.43 1.81
C VAL A 783 -8.00 36.93 2.15
N HIS A 784 -8.43 36.59 3.37
CA HIS A 784 -8.50 35.19 3.83
C HIS A 784 -9.96 34.73 3.87
N MET A 785 -10.25 33.56 3.29
CA MET A 785 -11.63 33.08 3.11
C MET A 785 -12.11 32.13 4.21
N ASN A 786 -11.23 31.73 5.13
CA ASN A 786 -11.54 30.86 6.28
C ASN A 786 -12.16 29.51 5.89
N MET A 787 -11.76 28.94 4.74
CA MET A 787 -12.15 27.59 4.35
C MET A 787 -11.23 26.56 5.04
N GLU A 788 -11.84 25.61 5.73
CA GLU A 788 -11.15 24.57 6.49
C GLU A 788 -10.46 23.55 5.56
N ASN A 789 -9.59 22.71 6.12
CA ASN A 789 -8.80 21.74 5.36
C ASN A 789 -9.57 20.45 5.05
N ILE A 790 -8.94 19.54 4.32
CA ILE A 790 -9.53 18.26 3.90
C ILE A 790 -10.01 17.39 5.08
N HIS A 791 -9.34 17.47 6.24
CA HIS A 791 -9.70 16.69 7.43
C HIS A 791 -11.00 17.20 8.06
N ALA A 792 -11.19 18.51 8.13
CA ALA A 792 -12.45 19.10 8.61
C ALA A 792 -13.62 18.68 7.71
N ILE A 793 -13.43 18.70 6.38
CA ILE A 793 -14.48 18.28 5.43
C ILE A 793 -14.78 16.78 5.56
N ARG A 794 -13.76 15.92 5.74
CA ARG A 794 -13.96 14.49 6.00
C ARG A 794 -14.79 14.28 7.26
N ASN A 795 -14.40 14.92 8.36
CA ASN A 795 -15.09 14.77 9.65
C ASN A 795 -16.54 15.25 9.55
N ALA A 796 -16.79 16.36 8.85
CA ALA A 796 -18.13 16.86 8.60
C ALA A 796 -18.97 15.86 7.77
N PHE A 797 -18.38 15.24 6.74
CA PHE A 797 -19.04 14.22 5.94
C PHE A 797 -19.38 12.96 6.73
N SER A 798 -18.44 12.45 7.55
CA SER A 798 -18.70 11.31 8.42
C SER A 798 -19.80 11.62 9.43
N SER A 799 -19.79 12.82 10.03
CA SER A 799 -20.79 13.24 11.00
C SER A 799 -22.18 13.42 10.38
N ILE A 800 -22.29 14.01 9.19
CA ILE A 800 -23.60 14.13 8.51
C ILE A 800 -24.10 12.77 8.06
N SER A 801 -23.24 11.88 7.55
CA SER A 801 -23.65 10.54 7.11
C SER A 801 -24.21 9.71 8.27
N ALA A 802 -23.56 9.78 9.44
CA ALA A 802 -24.04 9.12 10.66
C ALA A 802 -25.43 9.63 11.12
N ALA A 803 -25.80 10.87 10.77
CA ALA A 803 -27.12 11.41 11.10
C ALA A 803 -28.27 10.75 10.32
N PHE A 804 -27.96 10.01 9.24
CA PHE A 804 -28.92 9.26 8.41
C PHE A 804 -28.84 7.74 8.65
N ASP A 805 -28.08 7.27 9.65
CA ASP A 805 -28.07 5.86 10.01
C ASP A 805 -29.38 5.50 10.75
N PRO A 806 -30.26 4.67 10.16
CA PRO A 806 -31.54 4.33 10.77
C PRO A 806 -31.40 3.38 11.97
N THR A 807 -30.20 2.86 12.25
CA THR A 807 -29.93 1.94 13.36
C THR A 807 -29.44 2.64 14.63
N ASP A 808 -29.04 3.91 14.54
CA ASP A 808 -28.63 4.72 15.69
C ASP A 808 -29.84 5.22 16.49
N ALA A 809 -30.47 4.30 17.24
CA ALA A 809 -31.59 4.57 18.14
C ALA A 809 -31.16 5.12 19.52
N THR A 810 -29.85 5.33 19.74
CA THR A 810 -29.29 5.61 21.07
C THR A 810 -29.24 7.09 21.43
N ASP A 811 -29.28 7.98 20.43
CA ASP A 811 -29.10 9.42 20.65
C ASP A 811 -30.44 10.14 20.88
N SER A 812 -30.53 10.88 21.98
CA SER A 812 -31.69 11.71 22.34
C SER A 812 -31.74 13.04 21.56
N ALA A 813 -30.70 13.37 20.79
CA ALA A 813 -30.62 14.60 20.02
C ALA A 813 -31.56 14.59 18.80
N SER A 814 -32.22 15.73 18.55
CA SER A 814 -33.08 15.88 17.36
C SER A 814 -32.27 15.80 16.05
N PHE A 815 -32.86 15.26 14.98
CA PHE A 815 -32.23 15.17 13.66
C PHE A 815 -31.62 16.49 13.17
N LEU A 816 -32.33 17.62 13.31
CA LEU A 816 -31.83 18.94 12.91
C LEU A 816 -30.58 19.37 13.69
N HIS A 817 -30.47 18.98 14.96
CA HIS A 817 -29.27 19.23 15.75
C HIS A 817 -28.09 18.40 15.25
N LYS A 818 -28.29 17.12 14.89
CA LYS A 818 -27.24 16.29 14.27
C LYS A 818 -26.74 16.92 12.95
N ILE A 819 -27.66 17.40 12.12
CA ILE A 819 -27.31 18.08 10.86
C ILE A 819 -26.51 19.37 11.11
N ASP A 820 -26.94 20.22 12.05
CA ASP A 820 -26.20 21.46 12.37
C ASP A 820 -24.81 21.16 12.95
N HIS A 821 -24.73 20.23 13.91
CA HIS A 821 -23.49 19.83 14.56
C HIS A 821 -22.47 19.20 13.61
N SER A 822 -22.93 18.55 12.52
CA SER A 822 -22.05 18.00 11.50
C SER A 822 -21.14 19.04 10.83
N GLY A 823 -21.55 20.31 10.79
CA GLY A 823 -20.80 21.37 10.12
C GLY A 823 -20.81 21.30 8.58
N TRP A 824 -21.46 20.32 7.95
CA TRP A 824 -21.47 20.19 6.48
C TRP A 824 -22.04 21.43 5.78
N LEU A 825 -23.23 21.90 6.20
CA LEU A 825 -23.86 23.08 5.62
C LEU A 825 -23.07 24.37 5.87
N LYS A 826 -22.31 24.44 6.98
CA LYS A 826 -21.35 25.52 7.24
C LYS A 826 -20.27 25.54 6.15
N HIS A 827 -19.73 24.38 5.78
CA HIS A 827 -18.72 24.28 4.73
C HIS A 827 -19.28 24.62 3.34
N VAL A 828 -20.47 24.12 2.98
CA VAL A 828 -21.17 24.50 1.73
C VAL A 828 -21.31 26.02 1.64
N ARG A 829 -21.76 26.66 2.73
CA ARG A 829 -21.90 28.12 2.81
C ARG A 829 -20.56 28.85 2.62
N LEU A 830 -19.50 28.39 3.27
CA LEU A 830 -18.19 29.04 3.20
C LEU A 830 -17.60 28.95 1.78
N VAL A 831 -17.73 27.81 1.12
CA VAL A 831 -17.30 27.63 -0.28
C VAL A 831 -18.09 28.56 -1.20
N LEU A 832 -19.42 28.56 -1.11
CA LEU A 832 -20.27 29.45 -1.91
C LEU A 832 -19.97 30.93 -1.67
N LYS A 833 -19.78 31.33 -0.41
CA LYS A 833 -19.42 32.72 -0.06
C LYS A 833 -18.07 33.12 -0.64
N ALA A 834 -17.08 32.25 -0.53
CA ALA A 834 -15.75 32.55 -1.04
C ALA A 834 -15.72 32.68 -2.56
N SER A 835 -16.48 31.82 -3.25
CA SER A 835 -16.62 31.83 -4.71
C SER A 835 -17.40 33.06 -5.20
N TRP A 836 -18.47 33.44 -4.49
CA TRP A 836 -19.20 34.67 -4.79
C TRP A 836 -18.33 35.91 -4.57
N ASP A 837 -17.57 35.99 -3.47
CA ASP A 837 -16.67 37.13 -3.24
C ASP A 837 -15.62 37.28 -4.34
N LEU A 838 -15.10 36.16 -4.84
CA LEU A 838 -14.20 36.14 -6.00
C LEU A 838 -14.91 36.69 -7.25
N ALA A 839 -16.11 36.17 -7.55
CA ALA A 839 -16.90 36.64 -8.69
C ALA A 839 -17.28 38.12 -8.60
N ASP A 840 -17.63 38.60 -7.41
CA ASP A 840 -18.01 39.99 -7.11
C ASP A 840 -16.82 40.95 -7.32
N TYR A 841 -15.61 40.56 -6.89
CA TYR A 841 -14.41 41.34 -7.17
C TYR A 841 -14.15 41.49 -8.67
N VAL A 842 -14.30 40.42 -9.43
CA VAL A 842 -14.04 40.44 -10.87
C VAL A 842 -15.13 41.19 -11.64
N HIS A 843 -16.40 40.96 -11.31
CA HIS A 843 -17.53 41.52 -12.03
C HIS A 843 -17.84 42.96 -11.63
N ASN A 844 -18.12 43.19 -10.33
CA ASN A 844 -18.62 44.48 -9.84
C ASN A 844 -17.48 45.44 -9.50
N SER A 845 -16.39 44.94 -8.92
CA SER A 845 -15.23 45.79 -8.61
C SER A 845 -14.30 45.99 -9.81
N GLY A 846 -14.42 45.13 -10.84
CA GLY A 846 -13.58 45.20 -12.06
C GLY A 846 -12.10 44.96 -11.80
N VAL A 847 -11.75 44.20 -10.75
CA VAL A 847 -10.35 43.93 -10.38
C VAL A 847 -10.00 42.47 -10.61
N SER A 848 -8.78 42.22 -11.09
CA SER A 848 -8.27 40.87 -11.25
C SER A 848 -7.97 40.23 -9.89
N VAL A 849 -8.13 38.91 -9.81
CA VAL A 849 -7.99 38.14 -8.57
C VAL A 849 -7.05 36.96 -8.78
N LEU A 850 -6.04 36.81 -7.90
CA LEU A 850 -5.29 35.57 -7.75
C LEU A 850 -5.87 34.78 -6.58
N THR A 851 -6.27 33.54 -6.83
CA THR A 851 -6.81 32.65 -5.80
C THR A 851 -5.88 31.47 -5.57
N HIS A 852 -5.54 31.22 -4.31
CA HIS A 852 -4.75 30.04 -3.94
C HIS A 852 -5.20 29.49 -2.59
N CYS A 853 -4.67 28.33 -2.22
CA CYS A 853 -4.80 27.77 -0.88
C CYS A 853 -3.42 27.27 -0.43
N SER A 854 -3.31 26.08 0.17
CA SER A 854 -2.00 25.45 0.40
C SER A 854 -1.41 24.96 -0.92
N ASP A 855 -2.00 23.93 -1.51
CA ASP A 855 -1.44 23.26 -2.70
C ASP A 855 -2.14 23.68 -4.02
N GLY A 856 -3.29 24.37 -3.95
CA GLY A 856 -3.93 24.96 -5.14
C GLY A 856 -4.76 23.99 -6.00
N TRP A 857 -5.11 22.82 -5.48
CA TRP A 857 -5.90 21.80 -6.21
C TRP A 857 -7.21 21.38 -5.51
N ASP A 858 -7.46 21.79 -4.26
CA ASP A 858 -8.71 21.48 -3.54
C ASP A 858 -9.63 22.71 -3.50
N ARG A 859 -9.52 23.52 -2.43
CA ARG A 859 -10.32 24.75 -2.22
C ARG A 859 -10.23 25.75 -3.37
N THR A 860 -9.06 25.84 -4.00
CA THR A 860 -8.85 26.69 -5.17
C THR A 860 -9.69 26.24 -6.35
N ALA A 861 -9.75 24.93 -6.63
CA ALA A 861 -10.61 24.40 -7.70
C ALA A 861 -12.09 24.68 -7.41
N GLN A 862 -12.52 24.49 -6.15
CA GLN A 862 -13.89 24.81 -5.72
C GLN A 862 -14.23 26.29 -5.97
N MET A 863 -13.38 27.21 -5.51
CA MET A 863 -13.61 28.65 -5.62
C MET A 863 -13.65 29.13 -7.07
N VAL A 864 -12.64 28.73 -7.85
CA VAL A 864 -12.48 29.18 -9.24
C VAL A 864 -13.62 28.65 -10.10
N SER A 865 -13.90 27.35 -10.05
CA SER A 865 -14.95 26.77 -10.90
C SER A 865 -16.37 27.27 -10.54
N LEU A 866 -16.68 27.48 -9.26
CA LEU A 866 -17.97 28.08 -8.87
C LEU A 866 -18.08 29.54 -9.30
N ALA A 867 -17.00 30.32 -9.19
CA ALA A 867 -17.00 31.70 -9.66
C ALA A 867 -17.18 31.77 -11.17
N GLU A 868 -16.46 30.93 -11.94
CA GLU A 868 -16.63 30.81 -13.38
C GLU A 868 -18.06 30.45 -13.76
N LEU A 869 -18.68 29.49 -13.07
CA LEU A 869 -20.07 29.10 -13.27
C LEU A 869 -21.07 30.22 -12.90
N MET A 870 -20.75 31.05 -11.91
CA MET A 870 -21.53 32.25 -11.58
C MET A 870 -21.36 33.37 -12.62
N LEU A 871 -20.21 33.48 -13.28
CA LEU A 871 -19.86 34.59 -14.18
C LEU A 871 -20.16 34.31 -15.66
N ASP A 872 -20.08 33.06 -16.09
CA ASP A 872 -20.09 32.67 -17.50
C ASP A 872 -21.25 31.70 -17.79
N PRO A 873 -22.30 32.13 -18.52
CA PRO A 873 -23.42 31.28 -18.89
C PRO A 873 -23.05 30.02 -19.67
N PHE A 874 -21.91 30.02 -20.40
CA PHE A 874 -21.47 28.82 -21.12
C PHE A 874 -21.30 27.64 -20.18
N TYR A 875 -20.66 27.82 -19.02
CA TYR A 875 -20.43 26.74 -18.06
C TYR A 875 -21.69 26.21 -17.36
N ARG A 876 -22.85 26.83 -17.63
CA ARG A 876 -24.17 26.37 -17.15
C ARG A 876 -24.89 25.49 -18.15
N THR A 877 -24.34 25.35 -19.36
CA THR A 877 -24.77 24.36 -20.37
C THR A 877 -24.22 22.98 -20.04
N LEU A 878 -24.80 21.91 -20.59
CA LEU A 878 -24.28 20.54 -20.43
C LEU A 878 -22.84 20.43 -20.95
N GLU A 879 -22.59 20.98 -22.14
CA GLU A 879 -21.27 21.01 -22.76
C GLU A 879 -20.28 21.84 -21.94
N GLY A 880 -20.66 23.07 -21.57
CA GLY A 880 -19.78 23.94 -20.81
C GLY A 880 -19.51 23.42 -19.40
N PHE A 881 -20.46 22.73 -18.78
CA PHE A 881 -20.23 22.10 -17.48
C PHE A 881 -19.22 20.95 -17.58
N ALA A 882 -19.26 20.16 -18.65
CA ALA A 882 -18.23 19.16 -18.95
C ALA A 882 -16.85 19.82 -19.10
N VAL A 883 -16.77 20.90 -19.90
CA VAL A 883 -15.54 21.70 -20.07
C VAL A 883 -15.03 22.25 -18.73
N LEU A 884 -15.91 22.76 -17.87
CA LEU A 884 -15.55 23.30 -16.56
C LEU A 884 -14.92 22.25 -15.65
N VAL A 885 -15.51 21.05 -15.61
CA VAL A 885 -14.99 19.93 -14.81
C VAL A 885 -13.65 19.45 -15.37
N GLU A 886 -13.55 19.24 -16.69
CA GLU A 886 -12.30 18.83 -17.32
C GLU A 886 -11.19 19.87 -17.12
N LYS A 887 -11.51 21.16 -17.20
CA LYS A 887 -10.57 22.26 -16.99
C LYS A 887 -10.18 22.38 -15.53
N GLU A 888 -11.10 22.78 -14.66
CA GLU A 888 -10.75 23.28 -13.33
C GLU A 888 -10.45 22.18 -12.31
N TRP A 889 -10.91 20.96 -12.56
CA TRP A 889 -10.74 19.80 -11.69
C TRP A 889 -9.76 18.78 -12.27
N CYS A 890 -10.06 18.25 -13.45
CA CYS A 890 -9.23 17.19 -14.02
C CYS A 890 -7.86 17.75 -14.44
N SER A 891 -7.80 18.69 -15.37
CA SER A 891 -6.55 19.14 -15.98
C SER A 891 -5.65 19.91 -15.02
N PHE A 892 -6.26 20.78 -14.19
CA PHE A 892 -5.58 21.47 -13.09
C PHE A 892 -5.22 20.58 -11.88
N GLY A 893 -5.44 19.26 -11.96
CA GLY A 893 -4.83 18.29 -11.06
C GLY A 893 -5.43 18.23 -9.67
N HIS A 894 -6.76 18.26 -9.57
CA HIS A 894 -7.42 17.75 -8.38
C HIS A 894 -7.07 16.27 -8.19
N GLN A 895 -6.66 15.90 -6.98
CA GLN A 895 -6.14 14.57 -6.68
C GLN A 895 -7.28 13.54 -6.50
N PHE A 896 -8.07 13.28 -7.54
CA PHE A 896 -9.25 12.39 -7.46
C PHE A 896 -8.90 11.00 -6.93
N GLY A 897 -7.85 10.36 -7.47
CA GLY A 897 -7.34 9.06 -7.03
C GLY A 897 -7.11 9.00 -5.51
N LEU A 898 -6.39 9.99 -4.98
CA LEU A 898 -6.07 10.11 -3.56
C LEU A 898 -7.29 10.49 -2.71
N ARG A 899 -8.07 11.49 -3.13
CA ARG A 899 -9.20 12.03 -2.35
C ARG A 899 -10.36 11.04 -2.26
N CYS A 900 -10.62 10.31 -3.34
CA CYS A 900 -11.67 9.29 -3.44
C CYS A 900 -11.20 7.88 -3.03
N GLY A 901 -9.89 7.69 -2.82
CA GLY A 901 -9.32 6.40 -2.39
C GLY A 901 -9.56 5.28 -3.41
N HIS A 902 -9.32 5.54 -4.69
CA HIS A 902 -9.47 4.54 -5.74
C HIS A 902 -8.40 3.45 -5.60
N ALA A 903 -8.81 2.17 -5.64
CA ALA A 903 -7.93 1.00 -5.55
C ALA A 903 -6.96 0.99 -4.36
N ARG A 904 -7.34 1.55 -3.21
CA ARG A 904 -6.52 1.53 -1.99
C ARG A 904 -7.31 0.97 -0.82
N SER A 905 -6.76 -0.03 -0.13
CA SER A 905 -7.33 -0.61 1.09
C SER A 905 -7.10 0.24 2.34
N ASP A 906 -6.37 1.35 2.24
CA ASP A 906 -6.01 2.21 3.37
C ASP A 906 -7.18 3.10 3.83
N VAL A 907 -8.21 2.50 4.40
CA VAL A 907 -9.39 3.23 4.93
C VAL A 907 -8.98 4.32 5.92
N SER A 908 -7.86 4.14 6.62
CA SER A 908 -7.26 5.09 7.55
C SER A 908 -6.50 6.27 6.90
N ASN A 909 -6.40 6.31 5.56
CA ASN A 909 -5.66 7.36 4.88
C ASN A 909 -6.31 8.72 5.11
N ASP A 910 -5.55 9.56 5.81
CA ASP A 910 -5.98 10.87 6.23
C ASP A 910 -6.06 11.89 5.08
N GLN A 911 -5.68 11.51 3.87
CA GLN A 911 -5.79 12.33 2.66
C GLN A 911 -7.12 12.16 1.93
N ARG A 912 -7.96 11.18 2.31
CA ARG A 912 -9.31 11.01 1.74
C ARG A 912 -10.23 12.12 2.23
N SER A 913 -10.98 12.72 1.31
CA SER A 913 -11.92 13.81 1.62
C SER A 913 -12.89 14.08 0.46
N PRO A 914 -14.19 14.30 0.72
CA PRO A 914 -15.22 14.48 -0.32
C PRO A 914 -15.26 15.91 -0.88
N ILE A 915 -14.13 16.39 -1.39
CA ILE A 915 -13.95 17.78 -1.87
C ILE A 915 -14.80 18.06 -3.12
N PHE A 916 -14.84 17.13 -4.07
CA PHE A 916 -15.67 17.23 -5.27
C PHE A 916 -17.16 17.14 -4.95
N LEU A 917 -17.57 16.25 -4.04
CA LEU A 917 -18.96 16.15 -3.59
C LEU A 917 -19.43 17.43 -2.89
N LEU A 918 -18.60 18.04 -2.04
CA LEU A 918 -18.90 19.33 -1.41
C LEU A 918 -19.13 20.43 -2.45
N TRP A 919 -18.39 20.39 -3.56
CA TRP A 919 -18.59 21.31 -4.69
C TRP A 919 -19.89 21.05 -5.45
N LEU A 920 -20.24 19.78 -5.69
CA LEU A 920 -21.53 19.41 -6.28
C LEU A 920 -22.71 19.89 -5.40
N ASP A 921 -22.61 19.79 -4.07
CA ASP A 921 -23.62 20.36 -3.16
C ASP A 921 -23.72 21.89 -3.32
N CYS A 922 -22.59 22.60 -3.46
CA CYS A 922 -22.61 24.03 -3.76
C CYS A 922 -23.37 24.34 -5.06
N ILE A 923 -23.20 23.54 -6.12
CA ILE A 923 -23.96 23.69 -7.37
C ILE A 923 -25.43 23.34 -7.17
N HIS A 924 -25.76 22.34 -6.36
CA HIS A 924 -27.13 22.05 -5.97
C HIS A 924 -27.80 23.29 -5.33
N GLN A 925 -27.09 24.04 -4.47
CA GLN A 925 -27.61 25.30 -3.94
C GLN A 925 -27.86 26.34 -5.04
N LEU A 926 -27.02 26.41 -6.09
CA LEU A 926 -27.21 27.31 -7.22
C LEU A 926 -28.40 26.92 -8.10
N LEU A 927 -28.53 25.63 -8.44
CA LEU A 927 -29.69 25.10 -9.18
C LEU A 927 -31.00 25.44 -8.47
N ARG A 928 -31.01 25.35 -7.14
CA ARG A 928 -32.18 25.68 -6.32
C ARG A 928 -32.50 27.17 -6.29
N GLN A 929 -31.48 28.03 -6.25
CA GLN A 929 -31.66 29.48 -6.21
C GLN A 929 -31.94 30.08 -7.60
N PHE A 930 -31.56 29.39 -8.67
CA PHE A 930 -31.60 29.85 -10.06
C PHE A 930 -32.12 28.77 -11.01
N GLU A 931 -33.37 28.38 -10.82
CA GLU A 931 -33.97 27.18 -11.43
C GLU A 931 -33.99 27.13 -12.97
N THR A 932 -33.86 28.27 -13.64
CA THR A 932 -33.91 28.38 -15.12
C THR A 932 -32.55 28.65 -15.76
N GLU A 933 -31.49 28.88 -14.97
CA GLU A 933 -30.20 29.38 -15.47
C GLU A 933 -29.22 28.26 -15.88
N PHE A 934 -29.58 27.00 -15.63
CA PHE A 934 -28.75 25.82 -15.90
C PHE A 934 -29.46 24.86 -16.85
N GLU A 935 -28.75 24.42 -17.88
CA GLU A 935 -29.25 23.43 -18.86
C GLU A 935 -29.33 22.05 -18.24
N PHE A 936 -28.52 21.76 -17.23
CA PHE A 936 -28.55 20.50 -16.51
C PHE A 936 -29.34 20.60 -15.20
N SER A 937 -29.86 19.47 -14.75
CA SER A 937 -30.63 19.34 -13.51
C SER A 937 -29.80 18.70 -12.38
N SER A 938 -30.40 18.56 -11.19
CA SER A 938 -29.76 17.88 -10.06
C SER A 938 -29.43 16.41 -10.36
N THR A 939 -30.07 15.81 -11.37
CA THR A 939 -29.81 14.45 -11.84
C THR A 939 -28.37 14.28 -12.33
N LEU A 940 -27.83 15.28 -13.04
CA LEU A 940 -26.42 15.25 -13.47
C LEU A 940 -25.46 15.29 -12.26
N LEU A 941 -25.80 16.07 -11.24
CA LEU A 941 -24.97 16.15 -10.03
C LEU A 941 -24.96 14.81 -9.27
N LEU A 942 -26.10 14.13 -9.17
CA LEU A 942 -26.18 12.78 -8.58
C LEU A 942 -25.38 11.77 -9.41
N PHE A 943 -25.52 11.80 -10.73
CA PHE A 943 -24.76 10.96 -11.65
C PHE A 943 -23.24 11.11 -11.48
N LEU A 944 -22.75 12.35 -11.38
CA LEU A 944 -21.33 12.60 -11.12
C LEU A 944 -20.91 12.21 -9.70
N ALA A 945 -21.77 12.40 -8.70
CA ALA A 945 -21.50 11.99 -7.32
C ALA A 945 -21.38 10.46 -7.17
N ASP A 946 -22.13 9.70 -7.97
CA ASP A 946 -22.00 8.24 -8.08
C ASP A 946 -20.72 7.85 -8.84
N HIS A 947 -20.47 8.50 -9.98
CA HIS A 947 -19.40 8.08 -10.86
C HIS A 947 -18.00 8.54 -10.45
N VAL A 948 -17.88 9.53 -9.56
CA VAL A 948 -16.60 9.91 -8.94
C VAL A 948 -16.02 8.79 -8.07
N TYR A 949 -16.82 7.79 -7.66
CA TYR A 949 -16.34 6.62 -6.90
C TYR A 949 -16.38 5.32 -7.70
N SER A 950 -17.19 5.27 -8.77
CA SER A 950 -17.48 4.03 -9.50
C SER A 950 -16.30 3.44 -10.28
N CYS A 951 -15.35 4.29 -10.71
CA CYS A 951 -14.30 3.94 -11.68
C CYS A 951 -14.82 3.24 -12.96
N LYS A 952 -16.07 3.54 -13.37
CA LYS A 952 -16.62 3.11 -14.67
C LYS A 952 -16.01 3.90 -15.83
N TYR A 953 -15.63 5.16 -15.58
CA TYR A 953 -15.06 6.08 -16.55
C TYR A 953 -13.64 6.50 -16.15
N GLY A 954 -12.85 6.95 -17.14
CA GLY A 954 -11.47 7.37 -16.92
C GLY A 954 -11.29 8.78 -16.33
N ASN A 955 -12.32 9.64 -16.41
CA ASN A 955 -12.19 11.07 -16.14
C ASN A 955 -11.71 11.40 -14.71
N PHE A 956 -12.25 10.68 -13.72
CA PHE A 956 -11.94 10.88 -12.30
C PHE A 956 -10.88 9.90 -11.79
N MET A 957 -10.14 9.25 -12.69
CA MET A 957 -8.99 8.41 -12.33
C MET A 957 -7.73 9.29 -12.15
N PHE A 958 -6.80 8.79 -11.33
CA PHE A 958 -5.49 9.41 -11.07
C PHE A 958 -5.58 10.82 -10.44
N ASP A 959 -4.43 11.47 -10.27
CA ASP A 959 -4.31 12.71 -9.49
C ASP A 959 -3.96 13.95 -10.33
N CYS A 960 -3.60 13.79 -11.61
CA CYS A 960 -3.32 14.90 -12.52
C CYS A 960 -3.50 14.53 -14.00
N GLU A 961 -3.47 15.54 -14.88
CA GLU A 961 -3.56 15.34 -16.33
C GLU A 961 -2.45 14.44 -16.86
N LYS A 962 -1.19 14.70 -16.47
CA LYS A 962 -0.03 13.91 -16.91
C LYS A 962 -0.23 12.42 -16.67
N ALA A 963 -0.60 12.03 -15.45
CA ALA A 963 -0.81 10.62 -15.09
C ALA A 963 -1.96 9.98 -15.90
N ARG A 964 -3.03 10.74 -16.20
CA ARG A 964 -4.11 10.25 -17.07
C ARG A 964 -3.65 10.08 -18.50
N VAL A 965 -2.94 11.05 -19.07
CA VAL A 965 -2.40 10.97 -20.44
C VAL A 965 -1.45 9.78 -20.57
N ASP A 966 -0.47 9.66 -19.68
CA ASP A 966 0.52 8.58 -19.69
C ASP A 966 -0.14 7.18 -19.60
N CYS A 967 -1.25 7.07 -18.87
CA CYS A 967 -2.02 5.83 -18.76
C CYS A 967 -2.90 5.58 -20.00
N PHE A 968 -3.68 6.57 -20.43
CA PHE A 968 -4.68 6.42 -21.48
C PHE A 968 -4.08 6.40 -22.89
N ASP A 969 -2.82 6.82 -23.05
CA ASP A 969 -2.03 6.55 -24.26
C ASP A 969 -1.80 5.04 -24.47
N LYS A 970 -1.83 4.23 -23.39
CA LYS A 970 -1.64 2.77 -23.44
C LYS A 970 -2.95 2.00 -23.33
N TYR A 971 -3.88 2.49 -22.52
CA TYR A 971 -5.10 1.79 -22.16
C TYR A 971 -6.32 2.69 -22.34
N ALA A 972 -7.16 2.44 -23.35
CA ALA A 972 -8.35 3.26 -23.57
C ALA A 972 -9.36 3.13 -22.42
N ALA A 973 -10.01 4.24 -22.08
CA ALA A 973 -11.12 4.30 -21.13
C ALA A 973 -12.25 5.17 -21.68
N THR A 974 -13.50 4.82 -21.35
CA THR A 974 -14.66 5.58 -21.79
C THR A 974 -14.74 6.92 -21.05
N ASN A 975 -15.14 7.96 -21.78
CA ASN A 975 -15.38 9.29 -21.25
C ASN A 975 -16.81 9.38 -20.68
N VAL A 976 -16.95 9.82 -19.43
CA VAL A 976 -18.22 10.00 -18.72
C VAL A 976 -19.21 10.89 -19.49
N TRP A 977 -18.70 11.87 -20.24
CA TRP A 977 -19.53 12.81 -20.98
C TRP A 977 -20.22 12.17 -22.20
N CYS A 978 -19.74 11.04 -22.72
CA CYS A 978 -20.42 10.29 -23.79
C CYS A 978 -21.76 9.72 -23.28
N ASP A 979 -21.80 9.23 -22.04
CA ASP A 979 -23.04 8.75 -21.41
C ASP A 979 -23.99 9.92 -21.12
N VAL A 980 -23.45 11.07 -20.71
CA VAL A 980 -24.25 12.30 -20.53
C VAL A 980 -24.86 12.76 -21.85
N GLN A 981 -24.09 12.71 -22.94
CA GLN A 981 -24.53 13.13 -24.26
C GLN A 981 -25.58 12.18 -24.85
N SER A 982 -25.35 10.86 -24.78
CA SER A 982 -26.32 9.86 -25.27
C SER A 982 -27.64 9.88 -24.51
N LYS A 983 -27.61 10.20 -23.21
CA LYS A 983 -28.80 10.28 -22.33
C LYS A 983 -29.14 11.73 -21.98
N ARG A 984 -28.92 12.68 -22.91
CA ARG A 984 -29.07 14.13 -22.67
C ARG A 984 -30.41 14.50 -22.02
N ASP A 985 -31.51 13.92 -22.47
CA ASP A 985 -32.86 14.23 -21.95
C ASP A 985 -33.03 13.88 -20.46
N THR A 986 -32.28 12.91 -19.94
CA THR A 986 -32.28 12.54 -18.51
C THR A 986 -31.62 13.62 -17.66
N PHE A 987 -30.59 14.27 -18.19
CA PHE A 987 -29.79 15.25 -17.47
C PHE A 987 -30.26 16.68 -17.69
N ALA A 988 -30.92 16.96 -18.81
CA ALA A 988 -31.41 18.27 -19.17
C ALA A 988 -32.50 18.77 -18.21
N ASN A 989 -32.46 20.07 -17.93
CA ASN A 989 -33.46 20.80 -17.17
C ASN A 989 -34.53 21.31 -18.15
N PRO A 990 -35.78 20.82 -18.09
CA PRO A 990 -36.83 21.26 -18.99
C PRO A 990 -37.24 22.74 -18.77
N ARG A 991 -36.82 23.35 -17.65
CA ARG A 991 -37.06 24.75 -17.33
C ARG A 991 -35.91 25.67 -17.76
N PHE A 992 -34.91 25.15 -18.48
CA PHE A 992 -33.77 25.94 -18.91
C PHE A 992 -34.21 27.08 -19.84
N SER A 993 -34.02 28.30 -19.35
CA SER A 993 -34.32 29.55 -20.03
C SER A 993 -33.46 30.62 -19.36
N PRO A 994 -32.15 30.68 -19.69
CA PRO A 994 -31.21 31.56 -19.01
C PRO A 994 -31.51 33.02 -19.37
N GLU A 995 -31.63 33.87 -18.35
CA GLU A 995 -31.87 35.31 -18.51
C GLU A 995 -30.71 36.14 -17.96
N ARG A 996 -29.94 35.59 -17.02
CA ARG A 996 -28.91 36.32 -16.29
C ARG A 996 -27.53 36.00 -16.83
N THR A 997 -26.75 37.05 -17.08
CA THR A 997 -25.32 36.90 -17.38
C THR A 997 -24.55 36.46 -16.14
N VAL A 998 -24.85 37.02 -14.95
CA VAL A 998 -24.18 36.71 -13.68
C VAL A 998 -25.16 36.24 -12.62
N LEU A 999 -24.79 35.22 -11.86
CA LEU A 999 -25.56 34.69 -10.74
C LEU A 999 -24.98 35.16 -9.40
N ALA A 1000 -25.78 35.89 -8.63
CA ALA A 1000 -25.42 36.38 -7.30
C ALA A 1000 -26.15 35.57 -6.22
N PRO A 1001 -25.58 34.43 -5.75
CA PRO A 1001 -26.27 33.56 -4.82
C PRO A 1001 -26.42 34.20 -3.43
N SER A 1002 -27.50 33.84 -2.74
CA SER A 1002 -27.59 34.07 -1.31
C SER A 1002 -26.71 33.08 -0.55
N THR A 1003 -25.80 33.63 0.25
CA THR A 1003 -24.89 32.88 1.12
C THR A 1003 -25.32 32.98 2.59
N ALA A 1004 -26.55 33.45 2.85
CA ALA A 1004 -27.12 33.48 4.18
C ALA A 1004 -27.37 32.05 4.65
N TRP A 1005 -26.98 31.71 5.88
CA TRP A 1005 -27.07 30.35 6.41
C TRP A 1005 -28.49 29.76 6.30
N LYS A 1006 -29.53 30.58 6.49
CA LYS A 1006 -30.95 30.20 6.36
C LYS A 1006 -31.37 29.79 4.93
N ASN A 1007 -30.55 30.12 3.93
CA ASN A 1007 -30.78 29.81 2.53
C ASN A 1007 -29.88 28.66 2.05
N ILE A 1008 -29.10 28.04 2.93
CA ILE A 1008 -28.34 26.83 2.61
C ILE A 1008 -29.15 25.65 3.15
N VAL A 1009 -29.50 24.71 2.27
CA VAL A 1009 -30.39 23.60 2.61
C VAL A 1009 -29.68 22.27 2.39
N LEU A 1010 -30.09 21.25 3.14
CA LEU A 1010 -29.63 19.89 2.95
C LEU A 1010 -29.98 19.39 1.53
N TRP A 1011 -29.00 18.84 0.82
CA TRP A 1011 -29.22 18.12 -0.44
C TRP A 1011 -29.86 16.75 -0.17
N LYS A 1012 -31.16 16.76 0.11
CA LYS A 1012 -31.94 15.57 0.49
C LYS A 1012 -31.81 14.43 -0.52
N ALA A 1013 -31.82 14.74 -1.81
CA ALA A 1013 -31.71 13.75 -2.88
C ALA A 1013 -30.38 12.98 -2.90
N TYR A 1014 -29.33 13.48 -2.22
CA TYR A 1014 -28.08 12.74 -2.05
C TYR A 1014 -28.02 12.07 -0.67
N PHE A 1015 -28.17 12.82 0.42
CA PHE A 1015 -27.95 12.29 1.77
C PHE A 1015 -29.07 11.39 2.30
N ALA A 1016 -30.32 11.60 1.87
CA ALA A 1016 -31.47 10.86 2.37
C ALA A 1016 -31.95 9.76 1.40
N ARG A 1017 -31.30 9.57 0.24
CA ARG A 1017 -31.75 8.64 -0.81
C ARG A 1017 -31.71 7.16 -0.43
N PHE A 1018 -31.03 6.83 0.67
CA PHE A 1018 -30.95 5.47 1.23
C PHE A 1018 -31.61 5.35 2.60
N ASP A 1019 -32.17 6.43 3.15
CA ASP A 1019 -32.80 6.43 4.47
C ASP A 1019 -34.31 6.13 4.33
N PRO A 1020 -34.77 4.94 4.74
CA PRO A 1020 -36.18 4.55 4.61
C PRO A 1020 -37.10 5.25 5.61
N THR A 1021 -36.56 6.01 6.56
CA THR A 1021 -37.33 6.69 7.62
C THR A 1021 -37.82 8.07 7.20
N PHE A 1022 -37.30 8.63 6.09
CA PHE A 1022 -37.76 9.92 5.57
C PHE A 1022 -39.21 9.84 5.06
N VAL A 1023 -40.05 10.80 5.49
CA VAL A 1023 -41.46 10.91 5.05
C VAL A 1023 -41.72 12.27 4.41
N PRO A 1024 -42.20 12.33 3.15
CA PRO A 1024 -42.32 11.21 2.22
C PRO A 1024 -40.95 10.59 1.88
N PRO A 1025 -40.90 9.30 1.47
CA PRO A 1025 -39.66 8.66 1.06
C PRO A 1025 -38.96 9.46 -0.04
N VAL A 1026 -37.63 9.56 0.06
CA VAL A 1026 -36.81 10.15 -0.99
C VAL A 1026 -36.54 9.06 -2.03
N GLU A 1027 -36.73 9.38 -3.30
CA GLU A 1027 -36.46 8.44 -4.39
C GLU A 1027 -34.99 8.04 -4.39
N CYS A 1028 -34.74 6.73 -4.38
CA CYS A 1028 -33.40 6.16 -4.44
C CYS A 1028 -32.94 6.11 -5.89
N VAL A 1029 -32.25 7.17 -6.34
CA VAL A 1029 -31.71 7.26 -7.70
C VAL A 1029 -30.21 6.91 -7.66
N GLN A 1030 -29.84 5.90 -8.45
CA GLN A 1030 -28.47 5.41 -8.63
C GLN A 1030 -28.18 5.24 -10.12
N PHE A 1031 -26.92 5.45 -10.53
CA PHE A 1031 -26.52 5.43 -11.95
C PHE A 1031 -25.47 4.37 -12.30
N TYR A 1032 -25.40 3.27 -11.54
CA TYR A 1032 -24.39 2.24 -11.78
C TYR A 1032 -24.71 1.36 -12.99
N SER A 1033 -26.00 1.09 -13.23
CA SER A 1033 -26.53 0.22 -14.29
C SER A 1033 -26.53 0.80 -15.70
#